data_AF-S6G7U4-F1
#
_entry.id   AF-S6G7U4-F1
#
_cell.length_a   1.000
_cell.length_b   1.000
_cell.length_c   1.000
_cell.angle_alpha   90.00
_cell.angle_beta   90.00
_cell.angle_gamma   90.00
#
_symmetry.space_group_name_H-M   'P 1'
#
loop_
_entity.id
_entity.type
_entity.pdbx_description
1 polymer ?
#
loop_
_entity_poly.entity_id
_entity_poly.type
_entity_poly.pdbx_seq_one_letter_code
_entity_poly.pdbx_strand_id
1 'polypeptide(L)'
;MNRLLKLLSTLLAVSSSSVLATSIVSCTVSNNQKVNDETKKDDDQSNNGSDNNGQNGDESKTDGENKVDPIPDNNDRSDRSSEEDKTPDSDKDNDSNTTPDENNLKPDNESDSSNENETLNISNISDLNKINEVYLKQTVSDFKEIKNSQKNIKNMILNRDLPSNFYSHSDFDLDKDEIILDENLNNNVSLKLINKKDNTQVSSSEIKWYQRTTIPYDEVFKIGENDSKKVTFNLLENGVLQWKDNTDPTRLSDQQETQAKIYAEYKGYLFSASVRVLHKAHSQLLHENNLARQAAKDIVNQHNWKELPTLERLKQAYNWITKNVKYDFDRDNLNRNQNVHSALVLRKTVCTGYAKGLKMLLEELDIPCKFVEGKSSRDDAPKHAWNQVLVDGKWYYVDATSDRVDVENRETDYLFFLNTDDDFSVNDEFTRNEDNKDAHLRNIFSKNFVSTKEDVLGLIDNNFDENTKQMKDFILYTPNKSTFKNNKPNYKHINQALTERGLDAEITSLPSKGSNDVIKYIFDKTPSKSFKEVNIKNIKLLEDKNAIEVEFDQEVNGLIAQNFNITNALIKSVEEKEKSYILNLHHFKSFGEVKVKLESVKRKDYKFNNLKDLTVTFNLTKQKLADIQAKIISDDHIKLITSDKNLQYSFEYGKWQDVNNDLIIDLKTQKQGKLLIKSKNELIDEIKTIEISRASINEYQLKAFNNAIVGVNDSMEYRKQGSEQWISVNKNKITNLNKNSIYEVRYKAKEHSFASESVSVNIA
;
A
#
# COMPACT_ATOMS: atom_id res chain seq x y z
N MET A 1 -26.36 21.37 -14.23
CA MET A 1 -26.76 20.44 -13.14
C MET A 1 -26.08 19.07 -13.23
N ASN A 2 -26.26 18.24 -14.27
CA ASN A 2 -25.71 16.86 -14.29
C ASN A 2 -24.19 16.68 -14.58
N ARG A 3 -23.37 17.74 -14.54
CA ARG A 3 -21.90 17.66 -14.72
C ARG A 3 -21.08 18.14 -13.51
N LEU A 4 -21.71 18.82 -12.55
CA LEU A 4 -21.20 18.86 -11.17
C LEU A 4 -21.13 17.43 -10.59
N LEU A 5 -21.99 16.54 -11.08
CA LEU A 5 -22.03 15.10 -10.80
C LEU A 5 -20.90 14.26 -11.47
N LYS A 6 -19.85 14.90 -11.98
CA LYS A 6 -18.55 14.28 -12.32
C LYS A 6 -17.45 15.09 -11.60
N LEU A 7 -17.04 14.78 -10.37
CA LEU A 7 -16.64 13.45 -9.85
C LEU A 7 -15.50 12.80 -10.67
N LEU A 8 -14.77 13.58 -11.50
CA LEU A 8 -13.73 13.05 -12.38
C LEU A 8 -12.43 13.85 -12.43
N SER A 9 -12.33 14.97 -11.70
CA SER A 9 -11.03 15.58 -11.35
C SER A 9 -10.25 14.78 -10.30
N THR A 10 -10.81 13.67 -9.81
CA THR A 10 -10.24 12.73 -8.82
C THR A 10 -8.96 12.01 -9.27
N LEU A 11 -8.34 12.37 -10.40
CA LEU A 11 -7.46 11.45 -11.16
C LEU A 11 -6.27 12.02 -11.96
N LEU A 12 -6.00 13.33 -12.00
CA LEU A 12 -4.94 13.90 -12.87
C LEU A 12 -4.10 14.98 -12.17
N ALA A 13 -2.93 14.71 -11.58
CA ALA A 13 -2.18 13.45 -11.52
C ALA A 13 -1.21 13.52 -10.32
N VAL A 14 -1.33 12.62 -9.34
CA VAL A 14 -0.36 12.54 -8.22
C VAL A 14 0.10 11.09 -8.06
N SER A 15 1.41 10.89 -8.17
CA SER A 15 2.04 9.58 -8.14
C SER A 15 2.12 8.99 -6.72
N SER A 16 1.71 7.73 -6.60
CA SER A 16 2.22 6.75 -5.64
C SER A 16 2.45 7.24 -4.19
N SER A 17 1.38 7.23 -3.40
CA SER A 17 1.47 6.83 -2.00
C SER A 17 0.24 6.02 -1.65
N SER A 18 0.45 4.78 -1.22
CA SER A 18 -0.61 3.83 -0.88
C SER A 18 -1.30 4.25 0.42
N VAL A 19 -2.27 5.16 0.30
CA VAL A 19 -3.28 5.36 1.34
C VAL A 19 -4.08 4.07 1.43
N LEU A 20 -3.77 3.25 2.44
CA LEU A 20 -4.61 2.13 2.84
C LEU A 20 -6.00 2.69 3.14
N ALA A 21 -6.95 2.39 2.26
CA ALA A 21 -8.34 2.77 2.45
C ALA A 21 -8.79 2.31 3.84
N THR A 22 -9.40 3.21 4.60
CA THR A 22 -9.91 2.94 5.94
C THR A 22 -11.22 2.17 5.85
N SER A 23 -11.17 0.91 5.40
CA SER A 23 -12.23 -0.03 5.73
C SER A 23 -12.18 -0.29 7.24
N ILE A 24 -13.32 -0.03 7.88
CA ILE A 24 -13.61 -0.37 9.27
C ILE A 24 -14.41 -1.68 9.22
N VAL A 25 -13.91 -2.71 9.90
CA VAL A 25 -14.52 -4.04 9.93
C VAL A 25 -14.97 -4.30 11.38
N SER A 26 -16.26 -4.16 11.65
CA SER A 26 -16.81 -4.39 12.99
C SER A 26 -16.90 -5.89 13.29
N CYS A 27 -15.83 -6.45 13.84
CA CYS A 27 -15.76 -7.84 14.30
C CYS A 27 -16.41 -7.96 15.70
N THR A 28 -17.56 -8.62 15.81
CA THR A 28 -18.24 -8.88 17.10
C THR A 28 -18.25 -10.36 17.45
N VAL A 29 -17.34 -10.79 18.33
CA VAL A 29 -17.33 -12.16 18.87
C VAL A 29 -18.40 -12.31 19.96
N SER A 30 -19.09 -13.46 20.01
CA SER A 30 -20.11 -13.76 21.03
C SER A 30 -19.52 -14.64 22.14
N ASN A 31 -19.47 -14.13 23.37
CA ASN A 31 -18.77 -14.81 24.45
C ASN A 31 -19.66 -15.87 25.13
N ASN A 32 -19.51 -17.15 24.76
CA ASN A 32 -20.18 -18.27 25.41
C ASN A 32 -19.26 -18.91 26.48
N GLN A 33 -19.04 -18.23 27.59
CA GLN A 33 -18.45 -18.85 28.78
C GLN A 33 -19.54 -19.53 29.61
N LYS A 34 -19.62 -20.87 29.53
CA LYS A 34 -20.28 -21.67 30.55
C LYS A 34 -19.46 -21.62 31.84
N VAL A 35 -19.86 -20.75 32.77
CA VAL A 35 -19.48 -20.89 34.18
C VAL A 35 -20.38 -21.97 34.76
N ASN A 36 -19.79 -23.09 35.16
CA ASN A 36 -20.44 -24.01 36.08
C ASN A 36 -20.35 -23.39 37.47
N ASP A 37 -21.49 -23.09 38.09
CA ASP A 37 -21.57 -22.87 39.53
C ASP A 37 -22.65 -23.76 40.11
N GLU A 38 -22.27 -24.61 41.06
CA GLU A 38 -23.22 -25.41 41.82
C GLU A 38 -23.78 -24.54 42.95
N THR A 39 -25.08 -24.22 42.91
CA THR A 39 -25.78 -23.90 44.16
C THR A 39 -27.25 -24.31 44.11
N LYS A 40 -27.81 -24.52 45.31
CA LYS A 40 -29.01 -25.31 45.55
C LYS A 40 -30.29 -24.63 45.06
N LYS A 41 -31.27 -25.49 44.75
CA LYS A 41 -32.71 -25.28 44.79
C LYS A 41 -33.16 -24.05 45.59
N ASP A 42 -34.13 -23.33 45.05
CA ASP A 42 -35.51 -23.40 45.59
C ASP A 42 -36.52 -23.26 44.44
N ASP A 43 -37.65 -23.96 44.57
CA ASP A 43 -38.83 -23.81 43.70
C ASP A 43 -39.60 -22.55 44.11
N ASP A 44 -40.19 -21.79 43.18
CA ASP A 44 -41.66 -21.80 43.03
C ASP A 44 -42.15 -21.09 41.74
N GLN A 45 -43.46 -21.14 41.53
CA GLN A 45 -44.18 -20.97 40.27
C GLN A 45 -44.45 -19.54 39.79
N SER A 46 -44.93 -19.52 38.54
CA SER A 46 -46.00 -18.66 37.99
C SER A 46 -45.60 -17.33 37.31
N ASN A 47 -46.40 -16.77 36.38
CA ASN A 47 -47.28 -17.32 35.33
C ASN A 47 -47.81 -16.13 34.49
N ASN A 48 -47.81 -16.19 33.16
CA ASN A 48 -48.43 -15.21 32.24
C ASN A 48 -47.92 -13.73 32.36
N GLY A 49 -48.08 -12.85 31.36
CA GLY A 49 -48.56 -13.00 29.99
C GLY A 49 -49.01 -11.65 29.40
N SER A 50 -48.83 -11.48 28.09
CA SER A 50 -49.60 -10.60 27.20
C SER A 50 -49.61 -9.06 27.38
N ASP A 51 -49.04 -8.43 26.34
CA ASP A 51 -49.67 -7.42 25.47
C ASP A 51 -49.85 -5.92 25.84
N ASN A 52 -49.43 -5.13 24.84
CA ASN A 52 -50.00 -3.88 24.30
C ASN A 52 -49.77 -2.49 24.94
N ASN A 53 -49.05 -1.68 24.14
CA ASN A 53 -49.43 -0.34 23.65
C ASN A 53 -50.13 0.67 24.59
N GLY A 54 -49.48 1.82 24.80
CA GLY A 54 -50.12 3.04 25.29
C GLY A 54 -49.23 4.27 25.10
N GLN A 55 -49.76 5.31 24.44
CA GLN A 55 -49.07 6.57 24.13
C GLN A 55 -49.51 7.71 25.09
N ASN A 56 -48.63 8.72 25.25
CA ASN A 56 -48.88 10.07 25.78
C ASN A 56 -49.13 10.24 27.30
N GLY A 57 -48.70 11.40 27.83
CA GLY A 57 -49.40 12.04 28.97
C GLY A 57 -48.59 12.55 30.17
N ASP A 58 -47.63 13.44 29.93
CA ASP A 58 -47.32 14.70 30.67
C ASP A 58 -47.28 14.84 32.23
N GLU A 59 -46.51 15.86 32.65
CA GLU A 59 -46.40 16.51 33.99
C GLU A 59 -46.04 15.62 35.22
N SER A 60 -45.16 16.01 36.15
CA SER A 60 -45.03 17.31 36.83
C SER A 60 -43.81 17.39 37.77
N LYS A 61 -43.20 18.60 37.88
CA LYS A 61 -42.78 19.35 39.12
C LYS A 61 -41.90 18.64 40.18
N THR A 62 -40.97 19.23 40.93
CA THR A 62 -40.79 20.54 41.64
C THR A 62 -39.28 20.66 41.99
N ASP A 63 -38.64 21.74 42.45
CA ASP A 63 -38.94 23.17 42.69
C ASP A 63 -37.60 23.94 42.90
N GLY A 64 -37.63 25.29 42.95
CA GLY A 64 -36.54 26.13 43.47
C GLY A 64 -35.96 27.12 42.43
N GLU A 65 -36.64 28.22 42.08
CA GLU A 65 -36.73 29.51 42.82
C GLU A 65 -35.36 30.20 43.05
N ASN A 66 -35.17 31.52 42.86
CA ASN A 66 -36.07 32.66 42.59
C ASN A 66 -35.26 33.80 41.90
N LYS A 67 -35.80 34.54 40.88
CA LYS A 67 -36.47 35.88 40.94
C LYS A 67 -35.58 37.05 41.46
N VAL A 68 -35.64 38.32 41.03
CA VAL A 68 -36.66 39.11 40.26
C VAL A 68 -35.98 40.19 39.37
N ASP A 69 -36.66 40.57 38.28
CA ASP A 69 -36.70 41.86 37.52
C ASP A 69 -36.81 43.18 38.38
N PRO A 70 -36.81 44.46 37.86
CA PRO A 70 -37.37 44.89 36.56
C PRO A 70 -36.82 46.13 35.78
N ILE A 71 -37.38 46.24 34.56
CA ILE A 71 -37.57 47.36 33.58
C ILE A 71 -38.34 48.57 34.22
N PRO A 72 -38.38 49.86 33.73
CA PRO A 72 -38.07 50.47 32.40
C PRO A 72 -37.28 51.83 32.38
N ASP A 73 -37.13 52.41 31.17
CA ASP A 73 -37.66 53.76 30.76
C ASP A 73 -36.72 54.85 30.15
N ASN A 74 -36.99 55.17 28.87
CA ASN A 74 -37.14 56.48 28.18
C ASN A 74 -36.06 57.60 28.04
N ASN A 75 -36.20 58.30 26.88
CA ASN A 75 -35.72 59.64 26.48
C ASN A 75 -34.23 59.79 26.07
N ASP A 76 -33.82 60.66 25.12
CA ASP A 76 -34.56 61.64 24.29
C ASP A 76 -33.85 61.92 22.94
N ARG A 77 -34.56 62.58 21.99
CA ARG A 77 -34.16 63.48 20.86
C ARG A 77 -32.68 63.55 20.36
N SER A 78 -32.37 63.82 19.08
CA SER A 78 -33.08 63.89 17.78
C SER A 78 -31.97 63.92 16.67
N ASP A 79 -32.13 64.17 15.36
CA ASP A 79 -33.23 64.75 14.55
C ASP A 79 -33.16 64.31 13.06
N ARG A 80 -33.92 64.96 12.17
CA ARG A 80 -33.92 64.81 10.69
C ARG A 80 -33.11 65.96 10.02
N SER A 81 -32.71 65.98 8.75
CA SER A 81 -33.30 65.53 7.46
C SER A 81 -32.18 65.55 6.39
N SER A 82 -32.06 64.61 5.43
CA SER A 82 -32.76 64.51 4.11
C SER A 82 -32.61 65.76 3.21
N GLU A 83 -32.39 65.71 1.88
CA GLU A 83 -32.37 64.58 0.93
C GLU A 83 -31.70 64.98 -0.43
N GLU A 84 -31.19 63.97 -1.15
CA GLU A 84 -31.09 63.77 -2.62
C GLU A 84 -30.96 64.90 -3.69
N ASP A 85 -29.82 64.84 -4.40
CA ASP A 85 -29.68 64.45 -5.84
C ASP A 85 -29.90 65.45 -7.03
N LYS A 86 -29.17 65.14 -8.12
CA LYS A 86 -29.28 65.51 -9.55
C LYS A 86 -28.44 66.66 -10.16
N THR A 87 -27.82 66.29 -11.29
CA THR A 87 -27.17 67.11 -12.33
C THR A 87 -28.20 67.60 -13.37
N PRO A 88 -27.88 68.54 -14.30
CA PRO A 88 -27.28 68.16 -15.60
C PRO A 88 -26.35 69.21 -16.29
N ASP A 89 -25.94 68.89 -17.53
CA ASP A 89 -25.00 69.53 -18.47
C ASP A 89 -25.11 71.04 -18.82
N SER A 90 -24.04 71.57 -19.44
CA SER A 90 -24.16 72.24 -20.75
C SER A 90 -22.81 72.43 -21.49
N ASP A 91 -22.84 72.25 -22.81
CA ASP A 91 -21.70 72.29 -23.75
C ASP A 91 -21.20 73.69 -24.14
N LYS A 92 -20.07 73.73 -24.88
CA LYS A 92 -19.96 74.54 -26.12
C LYS A 92 -18.79 74.12 -27.03
N ASP A 93 -19.12 73.82 -28.28
CA ASP A 93 -18.20 73.55 -29.39
C ASP A 93 -17.45 74.79 -29.90
N ASN A 94 -16.35 74.57 -30.62
CA ASN A 94 -16.28 75.07 -32.00
C ASN A 94 -15.30 74.27 -32.90
N ASP A 95 -15.59 74.24 -34.19
CA ASP A 95 -15.00 73.34 -35.20
C ASP A 95 -14.15 74.09 -36.24
N SER A 96 -13.21 73.42 -36.92
CA SER A 96 -12.87 73.60 -38.35
C SER A 96 -11.59 72.89 -38.83
N ASN A 97 -11.69 72.22 -39.99
CA ASN A 97 -10.62 71.55 -40.73
C ASN A 97 -9.60 72.52 -41.38
N THR A 98 -8.36 72.06 -41.60
CA THR A 98 -7.81 71.78 -42.96
C THR A 98 -6.37 71.26 -42.94
N THR A 99 -6.09 70.25 -43.79
CA THR A 99 -4.75 69.92 -44.31
C THR A 99 -4.48 70.73 -45.60
N PRO A 100 -3.21 70.93 -46.02
CA PRO A 100 -2.65 70.01 -47.02
C PRO A 100 -1.12 69.73 -46.96
N ASP A 101 -0.78 68.54 -47.47
CA ASP A 101 0.34 68.15 -48.34
C ASP A 101 1.85 68.28 -47.99
N GLU A 102 2.50 67.13 -48.26
CA GLU A 102 3.85 66.89 -48.79
C GLU A 102 5.09 67.53 -48.11
N ASN A 103 5.97 66.67 -47.56
CA ASN A 103 7.10 66.17 -48.36
C ASN A 103 7.90 64.99 -47.76
N ASN A 104 8.53 64.26 -48.69
CA ASN A 104 9.58 63.24 -48.57
C ASN A 104 10.41 63.14 -47.27
N LEU A 105 10.72 61.91 -46.86
CA LEU A 105 12.08 61.33 -47.05
C LEU A 105 12.08 59.79 -46.86
N LYS A 106 12.95 59.11 -47.62
CA LYS A 106 13.23 57.67 -47.51
C LYS A 106 14.29 57.40 -46.42
N PRO A 107 14.45 56.15 -45.95
CA PRO A 107 15.25 55.85 -44.76
C PRO A 107 16.73 55.66 -45.07
N ASP A 108 17.59 56.10 -44.15
CA ASP A 108 18.99 55.68 -44.02
C ASP A 108 19.36 55.66 -42.53
N ASN A 109 19.50 54.46 -41.95
CA ASN A 109 20.79 53.92 -41.53
C ASN A 109 20.65 52.77 -40.51
N GLU A 110 21.52 51.79 -40.67
CA GLU A 110 21.85 50.84 -39.61
C GLU A 110 22.56 51.57 -38.46
N SER A 111 22.19 51.24 -37.22
CA SER A 111 23.07 51.41 -36.05
C SER A 111 22.81 50.23 -35.12
N ASP A 112 23.65 49.20 -35.15
CA ASP A 112 24.99 49.12 -34.56
C ASP A 112 24.90 48.50 -33.14
N SER A 113 25.71 47.47 -32.94
CA SER A 113 25.69 46.64 -31.73
C SER A 113 26.50 47.32 -30.63
N SER A 114 25.82 47.80 -29.59
CA SER A 114 26.47 48.16 -28.33
C SER A 114 25.75 47.51 -27.13
N ASN A 115 26.53 47.22 -26.09
CA ASN A 115 26.09 46.38 -24.97
C ASN A 115 25.01 47.06 -24.12
N GLU A 116 23.80 46.50 -24.10
CA GLU A 116 22.75 46.92 -23.17
C GLU A 116 22.27 45.77 -22.28
N ASN A 117 22.42 45.98 -20.97
CA ASN A 117 21.60 45.34 -19.94
C ASN A 117 20.19 45.95 -19.95
N GLU A 118 19.53 45.94 -21.11
CA GLU A 118 18.18 46.46 -21.28
C GLU A 118 17.21 45.65 -20.41
N THR A 119 16.75 46.29 -19.33
CA THR A 119 15.73 45.73 -18.45
C THR A 119 14.36 46.06 -19.02
N LEU A 120 13.67 45.06 -19.56
CA LEU A 120 12.34 45.26 -20.17
C LEU A 120 11.35 45.75 -19.11
N ASN A 121 10.82 46.96 -19.27
CA ASN A 121 9.85 47.53 -18.33
C ASN A 121 8.41 47.45 -18.86
N ILE A 122 7.59 46.67 -18.18
CA ILE A 122 6.17 46.47 -18.49
C ILE A 122 5.23 47.12 -17.46
N SER A 123 5.74 48.02 -16.60
CA SER A 123 4.93 48.76 -15.61
C SER A 123 3.76 49.53 -16.22
N ASN A 124 3.90 49.94 -17.48
CA ASN A 124 2.94 50.78 -18.20
C ASN A 124 2.01 49.98 -19.14
N ILE A 125 2.17 48.65 -19.21
CA ILE A 125 1.30 47.78 -20.00
C ILE A 125 0.18 47.27 -19.09
N SER A 126 -1.06 47.65 -19.39
CA SER A 126 -2.28 47.22 -18.69
C SER A 126 -2.99 46.04 -19.36
N ASP A 127 -2.64 45.72 -20.61
CA ASP A 127 -3.20 44.64 -21.41
C ASP A 127 -2.43 43.33 -21.18
N LEU A 128 -3.12 42.35 -20.59
CA LEU A 128 -2.53 41.05 -20.25
C LEU A 128 -2.08 40.27 -21.50
N ASN A 129 -2.70 40.46 -22.67
CA ASN A 129 -2.27 39.78 -23.90
C ASN A 129 -0.92 40.28 -24.37
N LYS A 130 -0.67 41.60 -24.32
CA LYS A 130 0.64 42.20 -24.63
C LYS A 130 1.71 41.75 -23.65
N ILE A 131 1.38 41.61 -22.37
CA ILE A 131 2.28 40.99 -21.37
C ILE A 131 2.59 39.55 -21.79
N ASN A 132 1.57 38.75 -22.14
CA ASN A 132 1.76 37.35 -22.53
C ASN A 132 2.69 37.18 -23.74
N GLU A 133 2.62 38.08 -24.74
CA GLU A 133 3.52 38.08 -25.90
C GLU A 133 4.99 38.36 -25.54
N VAL A 134 5.25 39.21 -24.55
CA VAL A 134 6.61 39.46 -24.03
C VAL A 134 7.16 38.18 -23.39
N TYR A 135 6.41 37.57 -22.46
CA TYR A 135 6.85 36.35 -21.79
C TYR A 135 6.96 35.14 -22.74
N LEU A 136 6.12 35.05 -23.78
CA LEU A 136 6.23 34.01 -24.81
C LEU A 136 7.61 34.00 -25.48
N LYS A 137 8.19 35.18 -25.74
CA LYS A 137 9.53 35.34 -26.35
C LYS A 137 10.64 35.23 -25.31
N GLN A 138 10.53 35.96 -24.20
CA GLN A 138 11.63 36.18 -23.27
C GLN A 138 11.94 34.97 -22.37
N THR A 139 11.00 34.04 -22.19
CA THR A 139 11.19 32.85 -21.33
C THR A 139 11.91 31.69 -22.02
N VAL A 140 12.08 31.75 -23.34
CA VAL A 140 12.83 30.74 -24.14
C VAL A 140 14.23 31.21 -24.52
N SER A 141 14.51 32.51 -24.44
CA SER A 141 15.85 33.10 -24.64
C SER A 141 16.76 32.92 -23.41
N ASP A 142 17.82 33.72 -23.32
CA ASP A 142 18.60 33.88 -22.10
C ASP A 142 17.87 34.73 -21.07
N PHE A 143 18.17 34.49 -19.79
CA PHE A 143 17.56 35.15 -18.65
C PHE A 143 17.91 36.64 -18.61
N LYS A 144 16.88 37.49 -18.59
CA LYS A 144 16.97 38.95 -18.39
C LYS A 144 15.86 39.41 -17.44
N GLU A 145 16.14 40.36 -16.55
CA GLU A 145 15.14 40.90 -15.62
C GLU A 145 14.00 41.61 -16.39
N ILE A 146 12.76 41.36 -15.98
CA ILE A 146 11.55 42.05 -16.49
C ILE A 146 10.98 42.88 -15.34
N LYS A 147 11.06 44.21 -15.45
CA LYS A 147 10.48 45.13 -14.46
C LYS A 147 8.98 45.16 -14.62
N ASN A 148 8.27 44.77 -13.56
CA ASN A 148 6.83 44.59 -13.60
C ASN A 148 6.14 45.22 -12.37
N SER A 149 4.90 45.68 -12.54
CA SER A 149 4.13 46.26 -11.44
C SER A 149 3.52 45.16 -10.57
N GLN A 150 3.32 45.42 -9.27
CA GLN A 150 2.69 44.45 -8.36
C GLN A 150 1.26 44.07 -8.83
N LYS A 151 0.53 45.01 -9.43
CA LYS A 151 -0.79 44.77 -10.03
C LYS A 151 -0.71 43.75 -11.17
N ASN A 152 0.25 43.92 -12.08
CA ASN A 152 0.45 43.01 -13.19
C ASN A 152 0.88 41.61 -12.72
N ILE A 153 1.76 41.53 -11.71
CA ILE A 153 2.13 40.25 -11.08
C ILE A 153 0.89 39.53 -10.50
N LYS A 154 0.02 40.22 -9.75
CA LYS A 154 -1.24 39.61 -9.26
C LYS A 154 -2.15 39.18 -10.42
N ASN A 155 -2.27 39.96 -11.49
CA ASN A 155 -3.05 39.60 -12.69
C ASN A 155 -2.48 38.36 -13.41
N MET A 156 -1.16 38.24 -13.55
CA MET A 156 -0.49 37.07 -14.11
C MET A 156 -0.72 35.82 -13.26
N ILE A 157 -0.62 35.95 -11.93
CA ILE A 157 -0.92 34.85 -10.99
C ILE A 157 -2.39 34.41 -11.10
N LEU A 158 -3.33 35.35 -11.30
CA LEU A 158 -4.76 35.06 -11.44
C LEU A 158 -5.16 34.48 -12.80
N ASN A 159 -4.36 34.68 -13.85
CA ASN A 159 -4.64 34.20 -15.21
C ASN A 159 -4.98 32.69 -15.21
N ARG A 160 -6.13 32.34 -15.79
CA ARG A 160 -6.60 30.95 -15.96
C ARG A 160 -6.46 30.45 -17.40
N ASP A 161 -6.26 31.36 -18.35
CA ASP A 161 -6.19 31.07 -19.78
C ASP A 161 -4.84 30.48 -20.18
N LEU A 162 -3.80 30.62 -19.35
CA LEU A 162 -2.46 30.08 -19.55
C LEU A 162 -2.05 29.14 -18.39
N PRO A 163 -1.14 28.18 -18.62
CA PRO A 163 -0.64 27.29 -17.56
C PRO A 163 0.29 28.02 -16.59
N SER A 164 0.41 27.54 -15.34
CA SER A 164 1.11 28.29 -14.29
C SER A 164 2.62 28.45 -14.52
N ASN A 165 3.25 27.58 -15.32
CA ASN A 165 4.65 27.72 -15.72
C ASN A 165 4.88 28.65 -16.94
N PHE A 166 3.82 29.28 -17.48
CA PHE A 166 3.93 30.16 -18.64
C PHE A 166 4.84 31.37 -18.37
N TYR A 167 4.78 31.94 -17.16
CA TYR A 167 5.59 33.10 -16.77
C TYR A 167 6.93 32.72 -16.11
N SER A 168 7.28 31.43 -16.05
CA SER A 168 8.57 30.94 -15.54
C SER A 168 9.67 31.08 -16.58
N HIS A 169 10.93 31.19 -16.15
CA HIS A 169 12.08 31.06 -17.04
C HIS A 169 12.60 29.61 -17.02
N SER A 170 13.14 29.08 -18.13
CA SER A 170 13.62 27.68 -18.19
C SER A 170 14.75 27.35 -17.22
N ASP A 171 15.51 28.36 -16.83
CA ASP A 171 16.79 28.20 -16.11
C ASP A 171 16.61 28.08 -14.60
N PHE A 172 15.41 28.30 -14.07
CA PHE A 172 15.13 28.25 -12.64
C PHE A 172 13.95 27.32 -12.35
N ASP A 173 13.94 26.70 -11.19
CA ASP A 173 12.82 25.91 -10.71
C ASP A 173 12.68 25.99 -9.19
N LEU A 174 11.50 25.65 -8.67
CA LEU A 174 11.35 25.41 -7.24
C LEU A 174 11.93 24.04 -6.87
N ASP A 175 12.46 23.92 -5.65
CA ASP A 175 12.99 22.65 -5.15
C ASP A 175 11.89 21.59 -4.88
N LYS A 176 10.61 21.98 -4.95
CA LYS A 176 9.43 21.12 -4.80
C LYS A 176 8.27 21.64 -5.67
N ASP A 177 7.68 20.78 -6.49
CA ASP A 177 6.46 21.06 -7.26
C ASP A 177 5.17 20.93 -6.42
N GLU A 178 5.20 20.06 -5.40
CA GLU A 178 4.08 19.79 -4.51
C GLU A 178 4.53 19.79 -3.04
N ILE A 179 3.72 20.39 -2.18
CA ILE A 179 3.94 20.50 -0.74
C ILE A 179 2.71 19.96 -0.03
N ILE A 180 2.93 19.06 0.93
CA ILE A 180 1.90 18.63 1.88
C ILE A 180 2.29 19.20 3.25
N LEU A 181 1.42 20.03 3.83
CA LEU A 181 1.57 20.55 5.18
C LEU A 181 0.67 19.77 6.13
N ASP A 182 1.19 19.41 7.31
CA ASP A 182 0.45 18.71 8.36
C ASP A 182 0.93 19.14 9.75
N GLU A 183 0.14 18.87 10.79
CA GLU A 183 0.41 19.33 12.16
C GLU A 183 1.70 18.74 12.76
N ASN A 184 2.04 17.49 12.40
CA ASN A 184 2.98 16.65 13.15
C ASN A 184 4.36 16.50 12.49
N LEU A 185 4.40 16.34 11.16
CA LEU A 185 5.59 15.98 10.39
C LEU A 185 6.07 17.17 9.54
N ASN A 186 5.18 17.75 8.74
CA ASN A 186 5.47 18.84 7.81
C ASN A 186 4.82 20.16 8.26
N ASN A 187 4.94 20.46 9.55
CA ASN A 187 4.36 21.69 10.13
C ASN A 187 5.02 22.94 9.54
N ASN A 188 6.31 22.89 9.19
CA ASN A 188 7.01 23.98 8.52
C ASN A 188 7.85 23.41 7.37
N VAL A 189 7.59 23.88 6.14
CA VAL A 189 8.34 23.48 4.93
C VAL A 189 8.94 24.72 4.27
N SER A 190 10.26 24.74 4.11
CA SER A 190 10.95 25.78 3.33
C SER A 190 10.93 25.44 1.84
N LEU A 191 10.62 26.43 1.01
CA LEU A 191 10.83 26.37 -0.44
C LEU A 191 12.04 27.20 -0.86
N LYS A 192 12.68 26.75 -1.93
CA LYS A 192 13.89 27.33 -2.51
C LYS A 192 13.71 27.47 -4.01
N LEU A 193 14.16 28.59 -4.57
CA LEU A 193 14.32 28.73 -6.01
C LEU A 193 15.77 28.36 -6.37
N ILE A 194 15.94 27.43 -7.28
CA ILE A 194 17.24 26.88 -7.69
C ILE A 194 17.54 27.30 -9.13
N ASN A 195 18.75 27.80 -9.38
CA ASN A 195 19.27 27.99 -10.72
C ASN A 195 19.76 26.64 -11.28
N LYS A 196 19.12 26.13 -12.33
CA LYS A 196 19.42 24.82 -12.93
C LYS A 196 20.75 24.81 -13.71
N LYS A 197 21.34 25.97 -14.04
CA LYS A 197 22.62 26.04 -14.77
C LYS A 197 23.84 25.72 -13.89
N ASP A 198 23.80 26.09 -12.62
CA ASP A 198 24.91 25.94 -11.66
C ASP A 198 24.51 25.24 -10.34
N ASN A 199 23.23 24.86 -10.21
CA ASN A 199 22.62 24.26 -9.02
C ASN A 199 22.71 25.12 -7.75
N THR A 200 22.78 26.45 -7.90
CA THR A 200 22.81 27.39 -6.77
C THR A 200 21.40 27.79 -6.31
N GLN A 201 21.26 28.07 -5.01
CA GLN A 201 20.02 28.60 -4.44
C GLN A 201 20.00 30.13 -4.56
N VAL A 202 18.90 30.68 -5.11
CA VAL A 202 18.64 32.13 -5.11
C VAL A 202 18.38 32.63 -3.68
N SER A 203 18.90 33.81 -3.33
CA SER A 203 18.70 34.40 -2.00
C SER A 203 17.21 34.63 -1.72
N SER A 204 16.72 34.22 -0.55
CA SER A 204 15.32 34.44 -0.15
C SER A 204 14.93 35.91 -0.12
N SER A 205 15.89 36.82 0.14
CA SER A 205 15.69 38.27 0.11
C SER A 205 15.41 38.84 -1.29
N GLU A 206 15.70 38.10 -2.36
CA GLU A 206 15.41 38.51 -3.75
C GLU A 206 14.05 37.99 -4.25
N ILE A 207 13.42 37.08 -3.50
CA ILE A 207 12.19 36.39 -3.91
C ILE A 207 10.99 37.03 -3.21
N LYS A 208 9.97 37.42 -3.96
CA LYS A 208 8.68 37.85 -3.39
C LYS A 208 7.70 36.69 -3.45
N TRP A 209 7.23 36.24 -2.28
CA TRP A 209 6.31 35.10 -2.19
C TRP A 209 4.85 35.54 -2.18
N TYR A 210 4.02 34.79 -2.90
CA TYR A 210 2.57 34.99 -3.00
C TYR A 210 1.82 33.66 -2.87
N GLN A 211 0.72 33.64 -2.13
CA GLN A 211 -0.23 32.54 -2.11
C GLN A 211 -1.47 32.92 -2.93
N ARG A 212 -1.86 32.07 -3.87
CA ARG A 212 -3.15 32.10 -4.57
C ARG A 212 -4.08 31.04 -3.97
N THR A 213 -5.22 31.46 -3.43
CA THR A 213 -6.32 30.55 -3.07
C THR A 213 -7.26 30.34 -4.26
N THR A 214 -8.22 29.41 -4.18
CA THR A 214 -9.13 29.14 -5.33
C THR A 214 -10.58 28.91 -4.93
N ILE A 215 -10.84 28.27 -3.79
CA ILE A 215 -12.19 28.04 -3.25
C ILE A 215 -12.12 28.30 -1.73
N PRO A 216 -13.09 29.04 -1.13
CA PRO A 216 -14.20 29.75 -1.79
C PRO A 216 -13.79 31.08 -2.46
N TYR A 217 -12.55 31.55 -2.25
CA TYR A 217 -12.02 32.80 -2.81
C TYR A 217 -10.88 32.49 -3.81
N ASP A 218 -10.85 33.18 -4.96
CA ASP A 218 -9.72 33.18 -5.91
C ASP A 218 -8.95 34.50 -5.77
N GLU A 219 -8.18 34.61 -4.70
CA GLU A 219 -7.46 35.83 -4.30
C GLU A 219 -5.95 35.56 -4.19
N VAL A 220 -5.14 36.62 -4.34
CA VAL A 220 -3.66 36.55 -4.27
C VAL A 220 -3.16 37.41 -3.11
N PHE A 221 -2.56 36.75 -2.12
CA PHE A 221 -2.01 37.34 -0.91
C PHE A 221 -0.48 37.36 -0.99
N LYS A 222 0.15 38.50 -0.75
CA LYS A 222 1.61 38.58 -0.51
C LYS A 222 1.91 38.28 0.96
N ILE A 223 3.18 38.06 1.31
CA ILE A 223 3.62 38.00 2.72
C ILE A 223 3.07 39.22 3.51
N GLY A 224 2.44 38.95 4.66
CA GLY A 224 1.85 39.97 5.52
C GLY A 224 0.44 40.44 5.13
N GLU A 225 -0.07 40.09 3.93
CA GLU A 225 -1.51 40.25 3.58
C GLU A 225 -2.35 39.08 4.14
N ASN A 226 -2.05 38.64 5.36
CA ASN A 226 -2.61 37.43 5.96
C ASN A 226 -4.01 37.68 6.56
N ASP A 227 -5.04 37.81 5.72
CA ASP A 227 -6.42 37.59 6.16
C ASP A 227 -6.55 36.13 6.61
N SER A 228 -6.49 35.91 7.93
CA SER A 228 -6.44 34.59 8.55
C SER A 228 -7.65 33.71 8.25
N LYS A 229 -8.76 34.28 7.76
CA LYS A 229 -9.96 33.54 7.32
C LYS A 229 -9.90 33.13 5.85
N LYS A 230 -9.04 33.76 5.04
CA LYS A 230 -8.90 33.47 3.61
C LYS A 230 -7.63 32.69 3.27
N VAL A 231 -6.53 32.87 4.01
CA VAL A 231 -5.26 32.18 3.72
C VAL A 231 -5.29 30.69 4.08
N THR A 232 -4.75 29.86 3.20
CA THR A 232 -4.69 28.39 3.35
C THR A 232 -3.56 27.94 4.27
N PHE A 233 -2.41 28.60 4.23
CA PHE A 233 -1.29 28.37 5.15
C PHE A 233 -0.66 29.70 5.56
N ASN A 234 0.15 29.67 6.63
CA ASN A 234 0.94 30.82 7.05
C ASN A 234 2.18 30.93 6.16
N LEU A 235 2.33 32.04 5.45
CA LEU A 235 3.48 32.30 4.57
C LEU A 235 4.44 33.29 5.26
N LEU A 236 5.66 32.84 5.54
CA LEU A 236 6.70 33.60 6.24
C LEU A 236 7.70 34.25 5.26
N GLU A 237 8.39 35.31 5.70
CA GLU A 237 9.25 36.16 4.86
C GLU A 237 10.37 35.42 4.10
N ASN A 238 10.84 34.30 4.63
CA ASN A 238 11.94 33.52 4.08
C ASN A 238 11.49 32.38 3.14
N GLY A 239 10.22 32.34 2.72
CA GLY A 239 9.69 31.23 1.91
C GLY A 239 9.44 29.95 2.71
N VAL A 240 9.27 30.06 4.04
CA VAL A 240 8.72 28.99 4.87
C VAL A 240 7.20 29.05 4.84
N LEU A 241 6.60 27.91 4.51
CA LEU A 241 5.18 27.65 4.57
C LEU A 241 4.92 26.90 5.87
N GLN A 242 4.02 27.42 6.70
CA GLN A 242 3.66 26.86 7.99
C GLN A 242 2.20 26.37 7.98
N TRP A 243 1.99 25.15 8.46
CA TRP A 243 0.68 24.53 8.63
C TRP A 243 -0.22 25.41 9.49
N LYS A 244 -1.50 25.46 9.10
CA LYS A 244 -2.54 26.23 9.77
C LYS A 244 -3.77 25.34 9.85
N ASP A 245 -4.34 25.23 11.04
CA ASP A 245 -5.64 24.60 11.18
C ASP A 245 -6.70 25.49 10.50
N ASN A 246 -7.35 24.95 9.48
CA ASN A 246 -8.40 25.62 8.73
C ASN A 246 -9.80 25.11 9.10
N THR A 247 -9.91 24.31 10.16
CA THR A 247 -11.20 23.81 10.64
C THR A 247 -12.02 24.89 11.34
N ASP A 248 -13.30 24.95 11.00
CA ASP A 248 -14.32 25.49 11.91
C ASP A 248 -14.85 24.32 12.76
N PRO A 249 -14.59 24.29 14.08
CA PRO A 249 -15.06 23.20 14.95
C PRO A 249 -16.59 23.11 15.05
N THR A 250 -17.33 24.09 14.52
CA THR A 250 -18.80 24.08 14.47
C THR A 250 -19.36 23.52 13.15
N ARG A 251 -18.52 23.18 12.17
CA ARG A 251 -18.94 22.78 10.81
C ARG A 251 -18.34 21.47 10.34
N LEU A 252 -19.16 20.43 10.27
CA LEU A 252 -18.77 19.11 9.75
C LEU A 252 -18.32 19.13 8.26
N SER A 253 -18.73 20.14 7.49
CA SER A 253 -18.29 20.35 6.09
C SER A 253 -16.81 20.71 5.97
N ASP A 254 -16.22 21.25 7.03
CA ASP A 254 -14.94 21.96 6.99
C ASP A 254 -13.77 21.03 7.41
N GLN A 255 -14.05 19.71 7.48
CA GLN A 255 -13.06 18.64 7.61
C GLN A 255 -12.36 18.30 6.28
N GLN A 256 -12.57 19.10 5.24
CA GLN A 256 -11.94 18.93 3.93
C GLN A 256 -10.52 19.49 3.91
N GLU A 257 -9.63 18.81 3.19
CA GLU A 257 -8.28 19.32 2.94
C GLU A 257 -8.34 20.59 2.10
N THR A 258 -7.54 21.59 2.47
CA THR A 258 -7.51 22.88 1.79
C THR A 258 -6.31 22.96 0.87
N GLN A 259 -6.45 23.66 -0.25
CA GLN A 259 -5.44 23.72 -1.31
C GLN A 259 -5.24 25.14 -1.81
N ALA A 260 -3.99 25.47 -2.12
CA ALA A 260 -3.58 26.75 -2.69
C ALA A 260 -2.37 26.54 -3.62
N LYS A 261 -2.05 27.54 -4.43
CA LYS A 261 -0.76 27.61 -5.13
C LYS A 261 0.14 28.64 -4.47
N ILE A 262 1.38 28.26 -4.21
CA ILE A 262 2.45 29.18 -3.83
C ILE A 262 3.17 29.63 -5.09
N TYR A 263 3.55 30.91 -5.15
CA TYR A 263 4.33 31.50 -6.22
C TYR A 263 5.55 32.23 -5.66
N ALA A 264 6.72 31.92 -6.21
CA ALA A 264 7.92 32.74 -6.10
C ALA A 264 7.97 33.71 -7.29
N GLU A 265 8.01 35.01 -7.02
CA GLU A 265 8.42 36.01 -8.01
C GLU A 265 9.91 36.31 -7.85
N TYR A 266 10.65 36.10 -8.94
CA TYR A 266 12.07 36.46 -9.03
C TYR A 266 12.33 37.18 -10.35
N LYS A 267 12.77 38.43 -10.27
CA LYS A 267 13.17 39.26 -11.42
C LYS A 267 12.08 39.40 -12.50
N GLY A 268 10.82 39.37 -12.09
CA GLY A 268 9.64 39.44 -12.95
C GLY A 268 9.09 38.08 -13.40
N TYR A 269 9.78 36.97 -13.16
CA TYR A 269 9.31 35.63 -13.51
C TYR A 269 8.57 34.98 -12.34
N LEU A 270 7.62 34.10 -12.65
CA LEU A 270 6.82 33.40 -11.65
C LEU A 270 7.09 31.90 -11.70
N PHE A 271 7.38 31.30 -10.54
CA PHE A 271 7.58 29.86 -10.35
C PHE A 271 6.56 29.38 -9.33
N SER A 272 5.88 28.27 -9.58
CA SER A 272 4.69 27.89 -8.81
C SER A 272 4.71 26.45 -8.35
N ALA A 273 4.30 26.21 -7.10
CA ALA A 273 4.08 24.87 -6.57
C ALA A 273 2.65 24.74 -6.00
N SER A 274 2.14 23.51 -5.95
CA SER A 274 0.85 23.17 -5.35
C SER A 274 1.02 22.89 -3.86
N VAL A 275 0.17 23.46 -3.01
CA VAL A 275 0.20 23.25 -1.56
C VAL A 275 -1.12 22.64 -1.10
N ARG A 276 -1.05 21.49 -0.43
CA ARG A 276 -2.18 20.80 0.18
C ARG A 276 -1.99 20.79 1.70
N VAL A 277 -2.98 21.28 2.44
CA VAL A 277 -2.94 21.38 3.90
C VAL A 277 -3.86 20.31 4.46
N LEU A 278 -3.28 19.34 5.16
CA LEU A 278 -4.01 18.23 5.75
C LEU A 278 -4.83 18.71 6.95
N HIS A 279 -6.06 18.21 7.00
CA HIS A 279 -6.92 18.28 8.18
C HIS A 279 -6.26 17.58 9.38
N LYS A 280 -6.46 18.11 10.60
CA LYS A 280 -5.89 17.59 11.86
C LYS A 280 -6.04 16.08 12.05
N ALA A 281 -7.23 15.52 11.79
CA ALA A 281 -7.43 14.07 11.92
C ALA A 281 -6.65 13.24 10.89
N HIS A 282 -6.41 13.76 9.68
CA HIS A 282 -5.58 13.08 8.67
C HIS A 282 -4.09 13.21 9.01
N SER A 283 -3.66 14.37 9.50
CA SER A 283 -2.32 14.58 10.07
C SER A 283 -2.01 13.55 11.17
N GLN A 284 -2.95 13.35 12.11
CA GLN A 284 -2.82 12.36 13.17
C GLN A 284 -2.73 10.93 12.63
N LEU A 285 -3.60 10.55 11.68
CA LEU A 285 -3.57 9.22 11.05
C LEU A 285 -2.25 8.95 10.31
N LEU A 286 -1.70 9.95 9.63
CA LEU A 286 -0.41 9.85 8.94
C LEU A 286 0.76 9.69 9.94
N HIS A 287 0.73 10.46 11.03
CA HIS A 287 1.71 10.34 12.11
C HIS A 287 1.67 8.95 12.77
N GLU A 288 0.49 8.46 13.14
CA GLU A 288 0.29 7.12 13.71
C GLU A 288 0.78 6.00 12.76
N ASN A 289 0.50 6.12 11.46
CA ASN A 289 0.98 5.18 10.45
C ASN A 289 2.51 5.19 10.33
N ASN A 290 3.14 6.36 10.39
CA ASN A 290 4.61 6.48 10.38
C ASN A 290 5.26 5.91 11.65
N LEU A 291 4.67 6.12 12.83
CA LEU A 291 5.10 5.45 14.07
C LEU A 291 5.00 3.92 13.94
N ALA A 292 3.90 3.41 13.37
CA ALA A 292 3.73 1.98 13.13
C ALA A 292 4.75 1.41 12.14
N ARG A 293 5.09 2.16 11.08
CA ARG A 293 6.13 1.79 10.12
C ARG A 293 7.52 1.76 10.76
N GLN A 294 7.82 2.71 11.63
CA GLN A 294 9.09 2.70 12.38
C GLN A 294 9.14 1.49 13.32
N ALA A 295 8.06 1.23 14.08
CA ALA A 295 7.98 0.05 14.94
C ALA A 295 8.14 -1.26 14.15
N ALA A 296 7.53 -1.40 12.97
CA ALA A 296 7.70 -2.56 12.10
C ALA A 296 9.18 -2.80 11.72
N LYS A 297 9.88 -1.73 11.32
CA LYS A 297 11.31 -1.77 11.02
C LYS A 297 12.15 -2.16 12.22
N ASP A 298 11.88 -1.55 13.38
CA ASP A 298 12.62 -1.80 14.60
C ASP A 298 12.47 -3.27 15.05
N ILE A 299 11.25 -3.82 15.00
CA ILE A 299 10.97 -5.24 15.30
C ILE A 299 11.75 -6.16 14.34
N VAL A 300 11.66 -5.93 13.03
CA VAL A 300 12.31 -6.75 12.00
C VAL A 300 13.84 -6.72 12.14
N ASN A 301 14.39 -5.54 12.39
CA ASN A 301 15.84 -5.32 12.51
C ASN A 301 16.40 -5.86 13.84
N GLN A 302 15.69 -5.65 14.96
CA GLN A 302 16.10 -6.14 16.29
C GLN A 302 16.34 -7.65 16.31
N HIS A 303 15.56 -8.41 15.55
CA HIS A 303 15.68 -9.86 15.45
C HIS A 303 16.42 -10.36 14.20
N ASN A 304 16.95 -9.45 13.37
CA ASN A 304 17.66 -9.73 12.12
C ASN A 304 16.90 -10.68 11.17
N TRP A 305 15.57 -10.61 11.14
CA TRP A 305 14.74 -11.59 10.42
C TRP A 305 14.99 -11.60 8.91
N LYS A 306 15.41 -10.49 8.30
CA LYS A 306 15.77 -10.45 6.87
C LYS A 306 16.85 -11.45 6.48
N GLU A 307 17.68 -11.93 7.41
CA GLU A 307 18.71 -12.94 7.14
C GLU A 307 18.24 -14.39 7.32
N LEU A 308 16.95 -14.59 7.62
CA LEU A 308 16.31 -15.91 7.58
C LEU A 308 15.77 -16.22 6.17
N PRO A 309 15.57 -17.50 5.81
CA PRO A 309 14.78 -17.89 4.63
C PRO A 309 13.30 -17.50 4.75
N THR A 310 12.61 -17.34 3.62
CA THR A 310 11.25 -16.77 3.50
C THR A 310 10.21 -17.38 4.44
N LEU A 311 10.18 -18.72 4.56
CA LEU A 311 9.21 -19.39 5.43
C LEU A 311 9.48 -19.13 6.93
N GLU A 312 10.74 -19.07 7.35
CA GLU A 312 11.08 -18.69 8.73
C GLU A 312 10.83 -17.20 8.97
N ARG A 313 11.10 -16.29 8.02
CA ARG A 313 10.69 -14.87 8.12
C ARG A 313 9.20 -14.72 8.42
N LEU A 314 8.35 -15.36 7.61
CA LEU A 314 6.89 -15.35 7.78
C LEU A 314 6.49 -15.86 9.17
N LYS A 315 7.02 -17.01 9.56
CA LYS A 315 6.74 -17.66 10.84
C LYS A 315 7.19 -16.82 12.04
N GLN A 316 8.35 -16.17 11.98
CA GLN A 316 8.81 -15.29 13.07
C GLN A 316 7.90 -14.06 13.22
N ALA A 317 7.53 -13.40 12.11
CA ALA A 317 6.59 -12.27 12.15
C ALA A 317 5.20 -12.69 12.68
N TYR A 318 4.71 -13.87 12.26
CA TYR A 318 3.44 -14.44 12.73
C TYR A 318 3.46 -14.76 14.23
N ASN A 319 4.54 -15.40 14.71
CA ASN A 319 4.73 -15.69 16.13
C ASN A 319 4.86 -14.42 16.96
N TRP A 320 5.55 -13.40 16.44
CA TRP A 320 5.69 -12.14 17.14
C TRP A 320 4.33 -11.47 17.33
N ILE A 321 3.54 -11.31 16.27
CA ILE A 321 2.26 -10.60 16.36
C ILE A 321 1.19 -11.38 17.15
N THR A 322 1.15 -12.72 17.02
CA THR A 322 0.22 -13.57 17.80
C THR A 322 0.52 -13.55 19.31
N LYS A 323 1.78 -13.33 19.72
CA LYS A 323 2.20 -13.31 21.13
C LYS A 323 2.33 -11.92 21.76
N ASN A 324 2.63 -10.89 20.97
CA ASN A 324 2.93 -9.54 21.49
C ASN A 324 1.77 -8.55 21.40
N VAL A 325 0.71 -8.88 20.67
CA VAL A 325 -0.48 -8.04 20.51
C VAL A 325 -1.67 -8.72 21.18
N LYS A 326 -2.43 -7.98 22.00
CA LYS A 326 -3.63 -8.46 22.69
C LYS A 326 -4.90 -8.10 21.92
N TYR A 327 -5.91 -8.96 21.96
CA TYR A 327 -7.20 -8.64 21.35
C TYR A 327 -7.93 -7.55 22.14
N ASP A 328 -8.49 -6.57 21.43
CA ASP A 328 -9.31 -5.54 22.02
C ASP A 328 -10.80 -5.94 22.01
N PHE A 329 -11.31 -6.34 23.17
CA PHE A 329 -12.73 -6.64 23.36
C PHE A 329 -13.59 -5.38 23.59
N ASP A 330 -12.98 -4.20 23.70
CA ASP A 330 -13.66 -2.92 23.89
C ASP A 330 -14.42 -2.51 22.62
N ARG A 331 -15.75 -2.37 22.77
CA ARG A 331 -16.69 -2.03 21.69
C ARG A 331 -16.95 -0.53 21.58
N ASP A 332 -16.45 0.28 22.51
CA ASP A 332 -16.64 1.73 22.50
C ASP A 332 -15.51 2.45 21.73
N ASN A 333 -14.40 1.75 21.45
CA ASN A 333 -13.19 2.30 20.83
C ASN A 333 -12.98 1.91 19.35
N LEU A 334 -14.04 1.55 18.63
CA LEU A 334 -14.02 0.98 17.27
C LEU A 334 -13.30 1.84 16.21
N ASN A 335 -13.11 3.15 16.44
CA ASN A 335 -12.44 4.04 15.50
C ASN A 335 -10.91 4.07 15.67
N ARG A 336 -10.36 3.58 16.79
CA ARG A 336 -8.91 3.65 17.10
C ARG A 336 -8.23 2.30 17.19
N ASN A 337 -8.96 1.20 17.40
CA ASN A 337 -8.39 -0.14 17.60
C ASN A 337 -8.29 -1.01 16.31
N GLN A 338 -8.48 -0.41 15.13
CA GLN A 338 -8.53 -1.08 13.81
C GLN A 338 -7.39 -0.68 12.84
N ASN A 339 -6.31 -0.10 13.36
CA ASN A 339 -5.22 0.46 12.54
C ASN A 339 -3.87 -0.17 12.87
N VAL A 340 -2.83 0.12 12.08
CA VAL A 340 -1.51 -0.47 12.27
C VAL A 340 -0.85 -0.01 13.58
N HIS A 341 -1.14 1.23 13.99
CA HIS A 341 -0.62 1.84 15.21
C HIS A 341 -1.15 1.13 16.47
N SER A 342 -2.44 0.79 16.52
CA SER A 342 -3.01 0.00 17.61
C SER A 342 -2.40 -1.40 17.71
N ALA A 343 -2.00 -1.99 16.59
CA ALA A 343 -1.35 -3.30 16.54
C ALA A 343 0.14 -3.26 16.94
N LEU A 344 0.96 -2.47 16.24
CA LEU A 344 2.43 -2.53 16.37
C LEU A 344 3.00 -1.61 17.46
N VAL A 345 2.30 -0.51 17.78
CA VAL A 345 2.75 0.47 18.79
C VAL A 345 2.00 0.27 20.11
N LEU A 346 0.66 0.32 20.10
CA LEU A 346 -0.14 0.17 21.32
C LEU A 346 -0.31 -1.30 21.77
N ARG A 347 -0.01 -2.27 20.90
CA ARG A 347 -0.08 -3.71 21.16
C ARG A 347 -1.44 -4.21 21.65
N LYS A 348 -2.53 -3.53 21.28
CA LYS A 348 -3.92 -3.89 21.61
C LYS A 348 -4.86 -3.50 20.48
N THR A 349 -5.51 -4.47 19.83
CA THR A 349 -6.21 -4.24 18.55
C THR A 349 -7.24 -5.33 18.23
N VAL A 350 -8.09 -5.13 17.22
CA VAL A 350 -8.99 -6.17 16.66
C VAL A 350 -8.48 -6.75 15.34
N CYS A 351 -9.19 -7.74 14.80
CA CYS A 351 -9.01 -8.37 13.47
C CYS A 351 -8.29 -7.48 12.41
N THR A 352 -8.86 -6.32 12.11
CA THR A 352 -8.35 -5.36 11.12
C THR A 352 -6.93 -4.87 11.41
N GLY A 353 -6.61 -4.60 12.68
CA GLY A 353 -5.28 -4.14 13.08
C GLY A 353 -4.25 -5.26 13.09
N TYR A 354 -4.61 -6.48 13.52
CA TYR A 354 -3.76 -7.66 13.36
C TYR A 354 -3.37 -7.86 11.89
N ALA A 355 -4.37 -7.88 10.98
CA ALA A 355 -4.13 -8.11 9.56
C ALA A 355 -3.34 -6.98 8.87
N LYS A 356 -3.56 -5.71 9.24
CA LYS A 356 -2.76 -4.59 8.73
C LYS A 356 -1.35 -4.55 9.36
N GLY A 357 -1.20 -4.94 10.63
CA GLY A 357 0.07 -5.06 11.36
C GLY A 357 0.97 -6.16 10.80
N LEU A 358 0.44 -7.37 10.63
CA LEU A 358 1.17 -8.48 10.01
C LEU A 358 1.57 -8.13 8.58
N LYS A 359 0.65 -7.53 7.79
CA LYS A 359 0.99 -7.05 6.43
C LYS A 359 2.18 -6.09 6.45
N MET A 360 2.23 -5.11 7.36
CA MET A 360 3.35 -4.17 7.43
C MET A 360 4.67 -4.84 7.84
N LEU A 361 4.65 -5.77 8.80
CA LEU A 361 5.83 -6.58 9.14
C LEU A 361 6.32 -7.41 7.93
N LEU A 362 5.41 -7.98 7.15
CA LEU A 362 5.74 -8.78 5.97
C LEU A 362 6.23 -7.94 4.79
N GLU A 363 5.71 -6.73 4.61
CA GLU A 363 6.24 -5.76 3.63
C GLU A 363 7.66 -5.33 4.00
N GLU A 364 7.96 -5.06 5.27
CA GLU A 364 9.33 -4.81 5.71
C GLU A 364 10.24 -6.06 5.63
N LEU A 365 9.69 -7.28 5.47
CA LEU A 365 10.43 -8.54 5.27
C LEU A 365 10.56 -8.99 3.80
N ASP A 366 10.08 -8.18 2.86
CA ASP A 366 10.03 -8.48 1.43
C ASP A 366 9.15 -9.70 1.08
N ILE A 367 8.14 -10.01 1.90
CA ILE A 367 7.17 -11.09 1.69
C ILE A 367 5.88 -10.51 1.09
N PRO A 368 5.49 -10.89 -0.14
CA PRO A 368 4.26 -10.39 -0.74
C PRO A 368 3.02 -10.79 0.07
N CYS A 369 2.30 -9.78 0.57
CA CYS A 369 1.15 -9.94 1.44
C CYS A 369 -0.04 -9.08 0.98
N LYS A 370 -1.22 -9.71 0.91
CA LYS A 370 -2.51 -9.06 0.66
C LYS A 370 -3.31 -8.98 1.97
N PHE A 371 -4.03 -7.88 2.16
CA PHE A 371 -5.08 -7.78 3.17
C PHE A 371 -6.36 -8.37 2.59
N VAL A 372 -7.09 -9.17 3.37
CA VAL A 372 -8.37 -9.78 2.98
C VAL A 372 -9.41 -9.43 4.02
N GLU A 373 -10.58 -8.97 3.56
CA GLU A 373 -11.78 -8.78 4.36
C GLU A 373 -12.93 -9.62 3.78
N GLY A 374 -13.84 -10.07 4.64
CA GLY A 374 -14.98 -10.87 4.22
C GLY A 374 -15.82 -11.37 5.39
N LYS A 375 -16.68 -12.36 5.13
CA LYS A 375 -17.38 -13.12 6.18
C LYS A 375 -16.83 -14.53 6.24
N SER A 376 -16.62 -15.06 7.44
CA SER A 376 -16.10 -16.41 7.64
C SER A 376 -16.78 -17.06 8.84
N SER A 377 -17.42 -18.22 8.66
CA SER A 377 -18.10 -18.98 9.73
C SER A 377 -17.14 -19.64 10.72
N ARG A 378 -15.86 -19.25 10.70
CA ARG A 378 -14.79 -19.69 11.61
C ARG A 378 -14.67 -18.77 12.83
N ASP A 379 -15.40 -17.65 12.83
CA ASP A 379 -15.60 -16.72 13.94
C ASP A 379 -17.09 -16.33 13.99
N ASP A 380 -17.58 -15.88 15.14
CA ASP A 380 -18.95 -15.40 15.32
C ASP A 380 -19.17 -13.99 14.74
N ALA A 381 -18.10 -13.37 14.22
CA ALA A 381 -18.09 -12.03 13.70
C ALA A 381 -18.79 -11.89 12.32
N PRO A 382 -19.70 -10.92 12.13
CA PRO A 382 -20.44 -10.74 10.87
C PRO A 382 -19.57 -10.24 9.71
N LYS A 383 -18.37 -9.76 10.00
CA LYS A 383 -17.25 -9.54 9.08
C LYS A 383 -15.95 -9.79 9.83
N HIS A 384 -14.91 -10.21 9.12
CA HIS A 384 -13.58 -10.48 9.66
C HIS A 384 -12.47 -10.03 8.68
N ALA A 385 -11.24 -9.93 9.18
CA ALA A 385 -10.08 -9.48 8.41
C ALA A 385 -8.83 -10.31 8.73
N TRP A 386 -8.13 -10.75 7.67
CA TRP A 386 -6.95 -11.62 7.72
C TRP A 386 -6.00 -11.32 6.55
N ASN A 387 -5.00 -12.17 6.30
CA ASN A 387 -4.04 -11.98 5.21
C ASN A 387 -3.96 -13.16 4.24
N GLN A 388 -3.48 -12.86 3.03
CA GLN A 388 -2.89 -13.84 2.13
C GLN A 388 -1.40 -13.54 1.96
N VAL A 389 -0.57 -14.57 1.96
CA VAL A 389 0.90 -14.49 1.79
C VAL A 389 1.36 -15.38 0.64
N LEU A 390 2.34 -14.91 -0.13
CA LEU A 390 2.90 -15.66 -1.25
C LEU A 390 4.14 -16.44 -0.79
N VAL A 391 4.08 -17.77 -0.83
CA VAL A 391 5.18 -18.68 -0.48
C VAL A 391 5.19 -19.85 -1.46
N ASP A 392 6.36 -20.25 -1.94
CA ASP A 392 6.59 -21.21 -3.04
C ASP A 392 5.81 -20.85 -4.31
N GLY A 393 5.63 -19.55 -4.55
CA GLY A 393 4.79 -19.02 -5.62
C GLY A 393 3.27 -19.29 -5.47
N LYS A 394 2.80 -19.80 -4.32
CA LYS A 394 1.39 -20.09 -4.01
C LYS A 394 0.83 -19.14 -2.94
N TRP A 395 -0.44 -18.79 -3.06
CA TRP A 395 -1.11 -17.91 -2.09
C TRP A 395 -1.73 -18.71 -0.94
N TYR A 396 -1.17 -18.55 0.26
CA TYR A 396 -1.69 -19.14 1.48
C TYR A 396 -2.39 -18.10 2.35
N TYR A 397 -3.44 -18.49 3.05
CA TYR A 397 -4.13 -17.67 4.03
C TYR A 397 -3.46 -17.77 5.41
N VAL A 398 -3.34 -16.63 6.11
CA VAL A 398 -2.86 -16.57 7.50
C VAL A 398 -3.75 -15.64 8.33
N ASP A 399 -4.09 -16.04 9.56
CA ASP A 399 -4.98 -15.29 10.46
C ASP A 399 -4.42 -15.21 11.89
N ALA A 400 -3.55 -14.23 12.10
CA ALA A 400 -2.94 -13.96 13.39
C ALA A 400 -3.96 -13.57 14.48
N THR A 401 -5.19 -13.20 14.11
CA THR A 401 -6.25 -12.88 15.08
C THR A 401 -6.79 -14.14 15.73
N SER A 402 -6.96 -15.21 14.94
CA SER A 402 -7.54 -16.48 15.39
C SER A 402 -6.50 -17.40 16.04
N ASP A 403 -5.23 -17.33 15.65
CA ASP A 403 -4.08 -18.01 16.29
C ASP A 403 -3.44 -17.20 17.45
N ARG A 404 -4.07 -16.09 17.89
CA ARG A 404 -3.53 -15.23 18.95
C ARG A 404 -3.34 -15.95 20.29
N VAL A 405 -2.38 -15.48 21.08
CA VAL A 405 -1.99 -16.07 22.36
C VAL A 405 -2.44 -15.15 23.50
N ASP A 406 -3.69 -15.30 23.93
CA ASP A 406 -4.28 -14.53 25.06
C ASP A 406 -3.82 -15.02 26.46
N VAL A 407 -3.05 -16.12 26.54
CA VAL A 407 -2.60 -16.75 27.79
C VAL A 407 -1.08 -16.83 27.84
N GLU A 408 -0.46 -16.34 28.91
CA GLU A 408 1.00 -16.35 29.08
C GLU A 408 1.57 -17.78 29.06
N ASN A 409 2.78 -17.93 28.50
CA ASN A 409 3.50 -19.20 28.33
C ASN A 409 2.84 -20.23 27.40
N ARG A 410 1.81 -19.86 26.64
CA ARG A 410 1.27 -20.70 25.55
C ARG A 410 2.00 -20.41 24.23
N GLU A 411 2.20 -21.46 23.43
CA GLU A 411 2.71 -21.34 22.06
C GLU A 411 1.57 -21.16 21.04
N THR A 412 1.86 -20.48 19.94
CA THR A 412 0.99 -20.35 18.76
C THR A 412 0.70 -21.76 18.21
N ASP A 413 -0.57 -22.13 18.04
CA ASP A 413 -0.96 -23.50 17.64
C ASP A 413 -1.18 -23.68 16.12
N TYR A 414 -0.95 -22.62 15.34
CA TYR A 414 -0.89 -22.61 13.88
C TYR A 414 -2.11 -23.29 13.22
N LEU A 415 -3.33 -23.01 13.69
CA LEU A 415 -4.55 -23.56 13.10
C LEU A 415 -5.07 -22.72 11.94
N PHE A 416 -4.71 -21.44 11.92
CA PHE A 416 -5.02 -20.50 10.85
C PHE A 416 -3.75 -20.00 10.15
N PHE A 417 -2.68 -20.80 10.15
CA PHE A 417 -1.42 -20.53 9.48
C PHE A 417 -1.22 -21.46 8.27
N LEU A 418 -0.96 -20.84 7.12
CA LEU A 418 -0.77 -21.46 5.80
C LEU A 418 -1.98 -22.26 5.29
N ASN A 419 -3.17 -21.74 5.56
CA ASN A 419 -4.45 -22.30 5.12
C ASN A 419 -4.67 -22.10 3.61
N THR A 420 -5.51 -22.96 3.04
CA THR A 420 -5.90 -23.00 1.62
C THR A 420 -7.37 -22.61 1.47
N ASP A 421 -7.90 -22.58 0.25
CA ASP A 421 -9.35 -22.36 0.05
C ASP A 421 -10.24 -23.44 0.70
N ASP A 422 -9.73 -24.68 0.86
CA ASP A 422 -10.45 -25.83 1.44
C ASP A 422 -10.59 -25.74 2.98
N ASP A 423 -9.87 -24.81 3.63
CA ASP A 423 -9.98 -24.50 5.06
C ASP A 423 -11.14 -23.53 5.39
N PHE A 424 -11.89 -23.08 4.39
CA PHE A 424 -13.01 -22.14 4.52
C PHE A 424 -14.34 -22.80 4.17
N SER A 425 -15.42 -22.40 4.83
CA SER A 425 -16.78 -22.87 4.54
C SER A 425 -17.21 -22.46 3.14
N VAL A 426 -18.06 -23.26 2.49
CA VAL A 426 -18.67 -22.86 1.19
C VAL A 426 -19.58 -21.64 1.32
N ASN A 427 -19.99 -21.30 2.54
CA ASN A 427 -20.77 -20.11 2.88
C ASN A 427 -19.90 -18.89 3.22
N ASP A 428 -18.57 -19.00 3.21
CA ASP A 428 -17.68 -17.88 3.51
C ASP A 428 -17.60 -16.92 2.32
N GLU A 429 -17.88 -15.65 2.56
CA GLU A 429 -18.00 -14.60 1.54
C GLU A 429 -16.73 -13.73 1.49
N PHE A 430 -15.83 -14.01 0.55
CA PHE A 430 -14.65 -13.20 0.23
C PHE A 430 -14.10 -13.55 -1.16
N THR A 431 -13.18 -12.73 -1.68
CA THR A 431 -12.50 -13.00 -2.96
C THR A 431 -11.47 -14.13 -2.79
N ARG A 432 -11.74 -15.27 -3.42
CA ARG A 432 -10.88 -16.45 -3.44
C ARG A 432 -9.91 -16.43 -4.63
N ASN A 433 -8.76 -17.10 -4.50
CA ASN A 433 -7.74 -17.21 -5.55
C ASN A 433 -7.42 -18.70 -5.74
N GLU A 434 -8.01 -19.35 -6.76
CA GLU A 434 -8.13 -20.83 -6.89
C GLU A 434 -6.80 -21.62 -7.04
N ASP A 435 -5.64 -20.98 -6.96
CA ASP A 435 -4.30 -21.52 -7.27
C ASP A 435 -3.63 -22.29 -6.09
N ASN A 436 -4.33 -22.58 -4.98
CA ASN A 436 -3.70 -23.00 -3.71
C ASN A 436 -4.10 -24.37 -3.13
N LYS A 437 -4.64 -25.30 -3.94
CA LYS A 437 -5.14 -26.63 -3.49
C LYS A 437 -4.10 -27.55 -2.82
N ASP A 438 -2.82 -27.21 -2.88
CA ASP A 438 -1.73 -28.02 -2.30
C ASP A 438 -1.38 -27.59 -0.87
N ALA A 439 -2.09 -28.18 0.10
CA ALA A 439 -1.95 -27.94 1.54
C ALA A 439 -0.61 -28.41 2.18
N HIS A 440 0.43 -28.71 1.41
CA HIS A 440 1.63 -29.39 1.94
C HIS A 440 2.33 -28.65 3.10
N LEU A 441 2.43 -27.31 3.07
CA LEU A 441 3.01 -26.54 4.18
C LEU A 441 2.09 -26.47 5.42
N ARG A 442 0.77 -26.45 5.24
CA ARG A 442 -0.25 -26.39 6.32
C ARG A 442 0.00 -27.50 7.36
N ASN A 443 0.17 -28.71 6.85
CA ASN A 443 0.25 -29.95 7.64
C ASN A 443 1.56 -30.02 8.45
N ILE A 444 2.63 -29.37 7.96
CA ILE A 444 3.95 -29.33 8.61
C ILE A 444 3.91 -28.49 9.91
N PHE A 445 3.15 -27.39 9.93
CA PHE A 445 3.02 -26.55 11.12
C PHE A 445 1.94 -27.04 12.09
N SER A 446 0.84 -27.61 11.57
CA SER A 446 -0.22 -28.19 12.40
C SER A 446 -0.15 -29.71 12.40
N LYS A 447 0.70 -30.26 13.27
CA LYS A 447 1.08 -31.69 13.32
C LYS A 447 -0.05 -32.73 13.38
N ASN A 448 -1.26 -32.31 13.76
CA ASN A 448 -2.43 -33.18 13.90
C ASN A 448 -3.46 -32.96 12.79
N PHE A 449 -3.24 -32.01 11.89
CA PHE A 449 -4.13 -31.73 10.76
C PHE A 449 -3.83 -32.66 9.59
N VAL A 450 -4.89 -33.23 9.01
CA VAL A 450 -4.80 -34.19 7.90
C VAL A 450 -5.80 -33.84 6.80
N SER A 451 -5.32 -33.90 5.55
CA SER A 451 -6.12 -33.64 4.34
C SER A 451 -5.94 -34.74 3.28
N THR A 452 -4.81 -35.46 3.32
CA THR A 452 -4.48 -36.58 2.42
C THR A 452 -4.33 -37.90 3.19
N LYS A 453 -4.27 -39.02 2.48
CA LYS A 453 -4.03 -40.34 3.06
C LYS A 453 -2.60 -40.41 3.64
N GLU A 454 -1.65 -39.79 2.95
CA GLU A 454 -0.23 -39.74 3.25
C GLU A 454 0.04 -39.00 4.56
N ASP A 455 -0.70 -37.92 4.86
CA ASP A 455 -0.64 -37.25 6.17
C ASP A 455 -1.03 -38.18 7.30
N VAL A 456 -2.13 -38.93 7.12
CA VAL A 456 -2.63 -39.87 8.13
C VAL A 456 -1.65 -41.03 8.33
N LEU A 457 -1.08 -41.58 7.25
CA LEU A 457 -0.05 -42.61 7.32
C LEU A 457 1.17 -42.10 8.09
N GLY A 458 1.66 -40.90 7.77
CA GLY A 458 2.76 -40.26 8.48
C GLY A 458 2.47 -40.05 9.97
N LEU A 459 1.27 -39.59 10.31
CA LEU A 459 0.87 -39.36 11.69
C LEU A 459 0.74 -40.67 12.47
N ILE A 460 0.14 -41.72 11.89
CA ILE A 460 0.09 -43.07 12.46
C ILE A 460 1.50 -43.56 12.75
N ASP A 461 2.37 -43.52 11.73
CA ASP A 461 3.71 -44.07 11.79
C ASP A 461 4.59 -43.35 12.83
N ASN A 462 4.42 -42.05 13.03
CA ASN A 462 5.11 -41.26 14.05
C ASN A 462 4.53 -41.39 15.47
N ASN A 463 3.25 -41.76 15.62
CA ASN A 463 2.61 -41.97 16.92
C ASN A 463 2.69 -43.42 17.44
N PHE A 464 3.24 -44.35 16.63
CA PHE A 464 3.51 -45.72 17.08
C PHE A 464 4.73 -45.78 18.01
N ASP A 465 4.56 -46.44 19.16
CA ASP A 465 5.65 -46.68 20.10
C ASP A 465 6.37 -47.99 19.78
N GLU A 466 7.59 -47.89 19.26
CA GLU A 466 8.41 -49.05 18.88
C GLU A 466 8.86 -49.92 20.06
N ASN A 467 8.86 -49.39 21.28
CA ASN A 467 9.33 -50.10 22.47
C ASN A 467 8.20 -50.94 23.07
N THR A 468 6.99 -50.37 23.17
CA THR A 468 5.81 -51.13 23.63
C THR A 468 5.08 -51.85 22.50
N LYS A 469 5.40 -51.53 21.24
CA LYS A 469 4.76 -51.99 20.00
C LYS A 469 3.27 -51.64 19.93
N GLN A 470 2.88 -50.50 20.47
CA GLN A 470 1.48 -50.05 20.58
C GLN A 470 1.27 -48.72 19.84
N MET A 471 0.04 -48.51 19.34
CA MET A 471 -0.40 -47.18 18.95
C MET A 471 -0.71 -46.34 20.20
N LYS A 472 -0.38 -45.05 20.16
CA LYS A 472 -0.88 -44.07 21.12
C LYS A 472 -2.21 -43.50 20.62
N ASP A 473 -3.14 -43.25 21.55
CA ASP A 473 -4.38 -42.53 21.26
C ASP A 473 -4.01 -41.11 20.78
N PHE A 474 -4.61 -40.64 19.68
CA PHE A 474 -4.33 -39.31 19.13
C PHE A 474 -5.59 -38.59 18.67
N ILE A 475 -5.46 -37.29 18.42
CA ILE A 475 -6.53 -36.42 17.94
C ILE A 475 -6.15 -35.95 16.54
N LEU A 476 -7.07 -36.10 15.59
CA LEU A 476 -6.95 -35.55 14.24
C LEU A 476 -7.79 -34.28 14.11
N TYR A 477 -7.25 -33.29 13.40
CA TYR A 477 -7.98 -32.16 12.85
C TYR A 477 -8.20 -32.41 11.35
N THR A 478 -9.42 -32.18 10.88
CA THR A 478 -9.76 -32.34 9.46
C THR A 478 -10.81 -31.29 9.07
N PRO A 479 -10.84 -30.81 7.81
CA PRO A 479 -11.84 -29.82 7.40
C PRO A 479 -13.27 -30.29 7.70
N ASN A 480 -14.07 -29.40 8.30
CA ASN A 480 -15.45 -29.68 8.68
C ASN A 480 -16.34 -29.91 7.45
N LYS A 481 -17.45 -30.62 7.64
CA LYS A 481 -18.52 -30.83 6.65
C LYS A 481 -18.88 -29.58 5.83
N SER A 482 -18.87 -28.40 6.46
CA SER A 482 -19.24 -27.11 5.84
C SER A 482 -18.24 -26.56 4.83
N THR A 483 -16.99 -27.04 4.78
CA THR A 483 -16.01 -26.61 3.76
C THR A 483 -16.22 -27.32 2.42
N PHE A 484 -16.96 -28.43 2.40
CA PHE A 484 -17.21 -29.22 1.20
C PHE A 484 -18.50 -28.82 0.48
N LYS A 485 -18.44 -28.61 -0.85
CA LYS A 485 -19.61 -28.32 -1.72
C LYS A 485 -20.77 -29.33 -1.63
N ASN A 486 -20.51 -30.54 -1.11
CA ASN A 486 -21.51 -31.59 -0.94
C ASN A 486 -21.87 -31.88 0.54
N ASN A 487 -21.50 -30.99 1.48
CA ASN A 487 -21.81 -31.03 2.92
C ASN A 487 -21.48 -32.37 3.64
N LYS A 488 -20.52 -33.14 3.12
CA LYS A 488 -20.06 -34.40 3.71
C LYS A 488 -18.54 -34.42 3.81
N PRO A 489 -17.97 -34.60 5.02
CA PRO A 489 -16.54 -34.69 5.22
C PRO A 489 -16.06 -36.04 4.69
N ASN A 490 -14.92 -36.05 4.00
CA ASN A 490 -14.43 -37.25 3.33
C ASN A 490 -13.38 -38.00 4.16
N TYR A 491 -13.80 -38.69 5.22
CA TYR A 491 -12.90 -39.52 6.05
C TYR A 491 -12.36 -40.78 5.35
N LYS A 492 -12.63 -40.98 4.05
CA LYS A 492 -12.16 -42.15 3.29
C LYS A 492 -10.63 -42.26 3.33
N HIS A 493 -9.92 -41.14 3.23
CA HIS A 493 -8.45 -41.13 3.28
C HIS A 493 -7.91 -41.63 4.63
N ILE A 494 -8.56 -41.24 5.75
CA ILE A 494 -8.25 -41.72 7.09
C ILE A 494 -8.49 -43.23 7.20
N ASN A 495 -9.68 -43.69 6.80
CA ASN A 495 -10.03 -45.11 6.86
C ASN A 495 -9.10 -45.96 5.99
N GLN A 496 -8.73 -45.48 4.80
CA GLN A 496 -7.76 -46.15 3.92
C GLN A 496 -6.36 -46.26 4.55
N ALA A 497 -5.88 -45.19 5.21
CA ALA A 497 -4.60 -45.20 5.91
C ALA A 497 -4.60 -46.17 7.12
N LEU A 498 -5.68 -46.17 7.91
CA LEU A 498 -5.88 -47.10 9.02
C LEU A 498 -5.90 -48.56 8.54
N THR A 499 -6.69 -48.86 7.50
CA THR A 499 -6.75 -50.20 6.89
C THR A 499 -5.38 -50.64 6.34
N GLU A 500 -4.65 -49.75 5.66
CA GLU A 500 -3.31 -50.08 5.14
C GLU A 500 -2.30 -50.40 6.24
N ARG A 501 -2.42 -49.75 7.41
CA ARG A 501 -1.58 -50.02 8.59
C ARG A 501 -2.15 -51.11 9.50
N GLY A 502 -3.22 -51.80 9.11
CA GLY A 502 -3.84 -52.87 9.89
C GLY A 502 -4.32 -52.39 11.27
N LEU A 503 -4.91 -51.20 11.31
CA LEU A 503 -5.39 -50.56 12.55
C LEU A 503 -6.91 -50.41 12.54
N ASP A 504 -7.53 -50.93 13.59
CA ASP A 504 -8.88 -50.57 14.01
C ASP A 504 -8.80 -49.58 15.18
N ALA A 505 -9.76 -48.67 15.25
CA ALA A 505 -9.82 -47.63 16.29
C ALA A 505 -11.26 -47.29 16.65
N GLU A 506 -11.52 -47.08 17.93
CA GLU A 506 -12.75 -46.43 18.39
C GLU A 506 -12.63 -44.92 18.17
N ILE A 507 -13.68 -44.29 17.64
CA ILE A 507 -13.68 -42.85 17.33
C ILE A 507 -14.59 -42.09 18.28
N THR A 508 -14.16 -40.90 18.69
CA THR A 508 -14.98 -39.96 19.46
C THR A 508 -14.83 -38.56 18.89
N SER A 509 -15.94 -37.98 18.44
CA SER A 509 -15.96 -36.57 18.02
C SER A 509 -15.82 -35.66 19.23
N LEU A 510 -14.95 -34.67 19.13
CA LEU A 510 -14.77 -33.58 20.08
C LEU A 510 -15.34 -32.28 19.48
N PRO A 511 -15.55 -31.21 20.28
CA PRO A 511 -15.98 -29.92 19.74
C PRO A 511 -15.04 -29.43 18.64
N SER A 512 -15.60 -29.01 17.51
CA SER A 512 -14.87 -28.45 16.37
C SER A 512 -14.02 -27.23 16.79
N LYS A 513 -12.85 -27.05 16.16
CA LYS A 513 -11.92 -25.94 16.48
C LYS A 513 -11.65 -25.13 15.21
N GLY A 514 -12.24 -23.94 15.14
CA GLY A 514 -12.34 -23.19 13.89
C GLY A 514 -13.18 -23.96 12.86
N SER A 515 -12.75 -23.96 11.59
CA SER A 515 -13.35 -24.78 10.51
C SER A 515 -13.01 -26.27 10.57
N ASN A 516 -12.37 -26.78 11.64
CA ASN A 516 -11.91 -28.16 11.69
C ASN A 516 -12.78 -29.03 12.61
N ASP A 517 -13.21 -30.18 12.09
CA ASP A 517 -13.70 -31.27 12.92
C ASP A 517 -12.54 -31.90 13.69
N VAL A 518 -12.78 -32.16 14.97
CA VAL A 518 -11.80 -32.72 15.90
C VAL A 518 -12.24 -34.14 16.25
N ILE A 519 -11.45 -35.14 15.87
CA ILE A 519 -11.79 -36.54 16.09
C ILE A 519 -10.68 -37.22 16.88
N LYS A 520 -11.00 -37.77 18.05
CA LYS A 520 -10.10 -38.61 18.82
C LYS A 520 -10.20 -40.05 18.31
N TYR A 521 -9.05 -40.65 18.04
CA TYR A 521 -8.88 -42.07 17.72
C TYR A 521 -8.27 -42.77 18.93
N ILE A 522 -8.94 -43.81 19.41
CA ILE A 522 -8.55 -44.64 20.55
C ILE A 522 -8.21 -46.02 20.01
N PHE A 523 -7.00 -46.50 20.28
CA PHE A 523 -6.49 -47.74 19.71
C PHE A 523 -6.42 -48.85 20.77
N ASP A 524 -6.53 -50.10 20.33
CA ASP A 524 -6.19 -51.24 21.18
C ASP A 524 -4.71 -51.15 21.59
N LYS A 525 -4.46 -51.43 22.87
CA LYS A 525 -3.15 -51.41 23.51
C LYS A 525 -2.52 -52.82 23.52
N THR A 526 -3.07 -53.78 22.78
CA THR A 526 -2.38 -55.04 22.47
C THR A 526 -1.12 -54.79 21.63
N PRO A 527 0.07 -55.26 22.06
CA PRO A 527 1.31 -55.11 21.30
C PRO A 527 1.28 -55.80 19.93
N SER A 528 1.82 -55.15 18.90
CA SER A 528 1.94 -55.71 17.54
C SER A 528 2.82 -56.97 17.51
N LYS A 529 2.33 -58.01 16.84
CA LYS A 529 3.04 -59.29 16.65
C LYS A 529 4.07 -59.25 15.50
N SER A 530 3.84 -58.42 14.49
CA SER A 530 4.76 -58.22 13.36
C SER A 530 5.61 -56.98 13.61
N PHE A 531 6.93 -57.15 13.58
CA PHE A 531 7.88 -56.05 13.77
C PHE A 531 9.26 -56.42 13.20
N LYS A 532 9.76 -55.67 12.23
CA LYS A 532 11.06 -55.89 11.59
C LYS A 532 12.10 -54.90 12.12
N GLU A 533 13.29 -55.37 12.49
CA GLU A 533 14.41 -54.47 12.81
C GLU A 533 15.25 -54.20 11.56
N VAL A 534 15.54 -52.93 11.30
CA VAL A 534 16.35 -52.41 10.18
C VAL A 534 17.46 -51.54 10.78
N ASN A 535 18.68 -51.68 10.27
CA ASN A 535 19.77 -50.77 10.62
C ASN A 535 19.94 -49.70 9.53
N ILE A 536 20.00 -48.43 9.92
CA ILE A 536 20.50 -47.40 9.03
C ILE A 536 22.03 -47.57 8.93
N LYS A 537 22.53 -47.69 7.70
CA LYS A 537 23.97 -47.84 7.41
C LYS A 537 24.68 -46.51 7.29
N ASN A 538 24.07 -45.57 6.57
CA ASN A 538 24.73 -44.33 6.18
C ASN A 538 23.70 -43.24 5.81
N ILE A 539 24.14 -41.99 5.88
CA ILE A 539 23.47 -40.83 5.31
C ILE A 539 24.48 -40.05 4.48
N LYS A 540 24.18 -39.78 3.21
CA LYS A 540 25.11 -39.12 2.27
C LYS A 540 24.49 -37.85 1.73
N LEU A 541 25.29 -36.78 1.62
CA LEU A 541 24.97 -35.65 0.76
C LEU A 541 25.07 -36.09 -0.70
N LEU A 542 24.15 -35.65 -1.55
CA LEU A 542 24.27 -35.78 -3.01
C LEU A 542 24.70 -34.43 -3.56
N GLU A 543 25.98 -34.17 -3.78
CA GLU A 543 26.52 -32.79 -3.95
C GLU A 543 25.86 -31.94 -5.06
N ASP A 544 25.34 -32.58 -6.13
CA ASP A 544 24.60 -31.92 -7.22
C ASP A 544 23.07 -31.76 -6.98
N LYS A 545 22.55 -32.25 -5.86
CA LYS A 545 21.13 -32.18 -5.47
C LYS A 545 21.00 -31.66 -4.03
N ASN A 546 19.94 -30.93 -3.73
CA ASN A 546 19.67 -30.54 -2.34
C ASN A 546 18.94 -31.68 -1.63
N ALA A 547 19.65 -32.80 -1.49
CA ALA A 547 19.07 -34.06 -1.09
C ALA A 547 20.07 -34.89 -0.27
N ILE A 548 19.50 -35.69 0.62
CA ILE A 548 20.23 -36.70 1.40
C ILE A 548 19.80 -38.10 0.96
N GLU A 549 20.75 -39.00 0.78
CA GLU A 549 20.47 -40.43 0.58
C GLU A 549 20.62 -41.16 1.92
N VAL A 550 19.53 -41.79 2.39
CA VAL A 550 19.51 -42.63 3.58
C VAL A 550 19.64 -44.09 3.15
N GLU A 551 20.71 -44.77 3.54
CA GLU A 551 21.00 -46.17 3.17
C GLU A 551 20.67 -47.13 4.31
N PHE A 552 20.00 -48.24 4.00
CA PHE A 552 19.57 -49.28 4.94
C PHE A 552 20.37 -50.58 4.76
N ASP A 553 20.36 -51.45 5.77
CA ASP A 553 21.01 -52.75 5.68
C ASP A 553 20.29 -53.74 4.76
N GLN A 554 18.97 -53.62 4.68
CA GLN A 554 18.05 -54.38 3.83
C GLN A 554 17.05 -53.47 3.11
N GLU A 555 16.30 -54.06 2.18
CA GLU A 555 15.21 -53.42 1.45
C GLU A 555 14.01 -53.12 2.39
N VAL A 556 13.40 -51.93 2.23
CA VAL A 556 12.29 -51.44 3.07
C VAL A 556 11.29 -50.71 2.18
N ASN A 557 10.14 -51.31 1.86
CA ASN A 557 9.33 -50.83 0.73
C ASN A 557 8.16 -49.94 1.15
N GLY A 558 8.00 -48.80 0.48
CA GLY A 558 6.92 -47.84 0.71
C GLY A 558 7.10 -46.97 1.97
N LEU A 559 8.28 -46.37 2.15
CA LEU A 559 8.44 -45.21 3.03
C LEU A 559 8.04 -43.93 2.29
N ILE A 560 7.31 -43.05 2.96
CA ILE A 560 6.90 -41.72 2.47
C ILE A 560 7.68 -40.61 3.19
N ALA A 561 7.59 -39.36 2.71
CA ALA A 561 8.30 -38.21 3.30
C ALA A 561 8.10 -38.10 4.82
N GLN A 562 6.88 -38.29 5.29
CA GLN A 562 6.49 -38.19 6.69
C GLN A 562 7.08 -39.32 7.58
N ASN A 563 7.64 -40.40 7.00
CA ASN A 563 8.35 -41.42 7.77
C ASN A 563 9.76 -40.97 8.20
N PHE A 564 10.31 -39.90 7.62
CA PHE A 564 11.67 -39.41 7.91
C PHE A 564 11.61 -38.11 8.71
N ASN A 565 12.03 -38.16 9.98
CA ASN A 565 12.08 -36.98 10.85
C ASN A 565 13.46 -36.34 10.77
N ILE A 566 13.54 -35.16 10.17
CA ILE A 566 14.79 -34.39 10.02
C ILE A 566 14.73 -33.05 10.73
N THR A 567 15.91 -32.51 11.08
CA THR A 567 16.04 -31.13 11.57
C THR A 567 16.48 -30.17 10.47
N ASN A 568 16.16 -28.89 10.67
CA ASN A 568 16.71 -27.73 9.97
C ASN A 568 16.44 -27.62 8.46
N ALA A 569 15.64 -28.53 7.89
CA ALA A 569 15.04 -28.48 6.56
C ALA A 569 13.69 -29.19 6.56
N LEU A 570 12.91 -29.05 5.49
CA LEU A 570 11.70 -29.81 5.21
C LEU A 570 11.95 -30.78 4.04
N ILE A 571 11.16 -31.86 3.95
CA ILE A 571 11.26 -32.85 2.87
C ILE A 571 10.19 -32.53 1.82
N LYS A 572 10.64 -32.15 0.61
CA LYS A 572 9.80 -31.84 -0.55
C LYS A 572 9.27 -33.11 -1.22
N SER A 573 10.12 -34.11 -1.39
CA SER A 573 9.77 -35.40 -1.99
C SER A 573 10.73 -36.50 -1.59
N VAL A 574 10.33 -37.75 -1.85
CA VAL A 574 11.12 -38.95 -1.56
C VAL A 574 11.17 -39.84 -2.81
N GLU A 575 12.36 -40.31 -3.16
CA GLU A 575 12.59 -41.27 -4.24
C GLU A 575 13.12 -42.59 -3.64
N GLU A 576 12.43 -43.70 -3.91
CA GLU A 576 12.79 -45.06 -3.46
C GLU A 576 13.86 -45.68 -4.39
N LYS A 577 14.85 -46.35 -3.80
CA LYS A 577 15.83 -47.22 -4.45
C LYS A 577 15.99 -48.51 -3.63
N GLU A 578 16.53 -49.57 -4.24
CA GLU A 578 16.65 -50.93 -3.67
C GLU A 578 16.88 -51.02 -2.15
N LYS A 579 17.88 -50.28 -1.63
CA LYS A 579 18.22 -50.23 -0.19
C LYS A 579 18.48 -48.81 0.31
N SER A 580 18.00 -47.80 -0.42
CA SER A 580 18.17 -46.41 -0.02
C SER A 580 17.00 -45.54 -0.45
N TYR A 581 16.86 -44.40 0.21
CA TYR A 581 15.86 -43.41 -0.12
C TYR A 581 16.54 -42.05 -0.28
N ILE A 582 16.28 -41.37 -1.39
CA ILE A 582 16.67 -39.98 -1.58
C ILE A 582 15.56 -39.10 -1.01
N LEU A 583 15.90 -38.22 -0.06
CA LEU A 583 15.01 -37.20 0.47
C LEU A 583 15.40 -35.86 -0.16
N ASN A 584 14.59 -35.34 -1.07
CA ASN A 584 14.80 -34.01 -1.64
C ASN A 584 14.31 -32.95 -0.65
N LEU A 585 15.16 -31.96 -0.34
CA LEU A 585 14.96 -31.00 0.74
C LEU A 585 14.63 -29.59 0.22
N HIS A 586 13.84 -28.85 1.00
CA HIS A 586 13.54 -27.43 0.80
C HIS A 586 13.33 -26.74 2.16
N HIS A 587 13.12 -25.41 2.17
CA HIS A 587 12.85 -24.62 3.38
C HIS A 587 13.81 -24.90 4.54
N PHE A 588 15.10 -24.73 4.28
CA PHE A 588 16.11 -24.76 5.33
C PHE A 588 15.88 -23.64 6.34
N LYS A 589 16.29 -23.82 7.60
CA LYS A 589 16.04 -22.84 8.68
C LYS A 589 16.93 -21.60 8.64
N SER A 590 18.07 -21.67 7.96
CA SER A 590 19.06 -20.58 7.88
C SER A 590 19.87 -20.67 6.59
N PHE A 591 20.65 -19.64 6.30
CA PHE A 591 21.73 -19.71 5.32
C PHE A 591 23.08 -20.03 6.02
N GLY A 592 24.15 -20.19 5.25
CA GLY A 592 25.47 -20.59 5.74
C GLY A 592 25.59 -22.10 5.93
N GLU A 593 26.36 -22.51 6.94
CA GLU A 593 26.52 -23.92 7.33
C GLU A 593 25.24 -24.40 8.04
N VAL A 594 24.48 -25.29 7.39
CA VAL A 594 23.24 -25.87 7.93
C VAL A 594 23.41 -27.37 8.16
N LYS A 595 23.34 -27.78 9.42
CA LYS A 595 23.41 -29.19 9.83
C LYS A 595 22.01 -29.79 9.84
N VAL A 596 21.72 -30.61 8.83
CA VAL A 596 20.50 -31.42 8.74
C VAL A 596 20.77 -32.76 9.40
N LYS A 597 20.05 -33.06 10.49
CA LYS A 597 20.16 -34.34 11.20
C LYS A 597 18.93 -35.19 10.93
N LEU A 598 19.12 -36.47 10.61
CA LEU A 598 18.05 -37.47 10.67
C LEU A 598 17.84 -37.90 12.12
N GLU A 599 16.74 -37.49 12.73
CA GLU A 599 16.43 -37.77 14.14
C GLU A 599 15.84 -39.16 14.32
N SER A 600 14.97 -39.58 13.40
CA SER A 600 14.44 -40.93 13.33
C SER A 600 13.85 -41.24 11.95
N VAL A 601 13.78 -42.53 11.63
CA VAL A 601 12.82 -43.05 10.65
C VAL A 601 11.74 -43.78 11.45
N LYS A 602 10.47 -43.57 11.10
CA LYS A 602 9.32 -44.08 11.85
C LYS A 602 8.31 -44.72 10.91
N ARG A 603 7.97 -45.98 11.19
CA ARG A 603 6.89 -46.73 10.54
C ARG A 603 6.42 -47.85 11.45
N LYS A 604 5.10 -48.05 11.57
CA LYS A 604 4.46 -48.97 12.52
C LYS A 604 5.08 -50.39 12.54
N ASP A 605 5.43 -50.92 11.37
CA ASP A 605 5.88 -52.32 11.24
C ASP A 605 7.40 -52.50 11.44
N TYR A 606 8.13 -51.41 11.72
CA TYR A 606 9.59 -51.37 11.70
C TYR A 606 10.21 -50.69 12.93
N LYS A 607 11.37 -51.19 13.34
CA LYS A 607 12.32 -50.50 14.21
C LYS A 607 13.52 -50.05 13.39
N PHE A 608 13.89 -48.78 13.49
CA PHE A 608 15.07 -48.25 12.82
C PHE A 608 16.18 -48.00 13.85
N ASN A 609 17.20 -48.83 13.79
CA ASN A 609 18.37 -48.79 14.66
C ASN A 609 19.51 -47.95 14.03
N ASN A 610 20.56 -47.66 14.81
CA ASN A 610 21.78 -46.95 14.42
C ASN A 610 21.60 -45.46 14.02
N LEU A 611 20.74 -44.73 14.74
CA LEU A 611 20.49 -43.29 14.57
C LEU A 611 21.61 -42.35 15.12
N LYS A 612 22.81 -42.87 15.44
CA LYS A 612 23.90 -42.04 15.99
C LYS A 612 24.64 -41.31 14.87
N ASP A 613 24.92 -40.03 15.09
CA ASP A 613 25.77 -39.17 14.26
C ASP A 613 25.34 -39.01 12.79
N LEU A 614 24.07 -39.30 12.47
CA LEU A 614 23.47 -39.13 11.14
C LEU A 614 23.16 -37.65 10.83
N THR A 615 24.21 -36.86 10.65
CA THR A 615 24.13 -35.42 10.30
C THR A 615 24.86 -35.14 9.00
N VAL A 616 24.20 -34.40 8.10
CA VAL A 616 24.78 -33.89 6.85
C VAL A 616 24.84 -32.37 6.92
N THR A 617 25.94 -31.79 6.46
CA THR A 617 26.14 -30.34 6.40
C THR A 617 25.86 -29.83 4.98
N PHE A 618 24.96 -28.86 4.86
CA PHE A 618 24.72 -28.08 3.65
C PHE A 618 25.38 -26.70 3.78
N ASN A 619 25.89 -26.16 2.68
CA ASN A 619 26.43 -24.79 2.63
C ASN A 619 25.54 -23.94 1.72
N LEU A 620 24.61 -23.20 2.32
CA LEU A 620 23.57 -22.48 1.60
C LEU A 620 23.91 -20.99 1.47
N THR A 621 23.85 -20.46 0.26
CA THR A 621 24.09 -19.04 -0.01
C THR A 621 22.76 -18.32 -0.18
N LYS A 622 22.53 -17.25 0.60
CA LYS A 622 21.39 -16.34 0.40
C LYS A 622 21.48 -15.69 -0.98
N GLN A 623 20.36 -15.63 -1.72
CA GLN A 623 20.40 -15.12 -3.08
C GLN A 623 20.48 -13.59 -3.11
N LYS A 624 21.27 -13.06 -4.05
CA LYS A 624 21.42 -11.61 -4.25
C LYS A 624 20.36 -11.03 -5.20
N LEU A 625 19.08 -11.31 -4.96
CA LEU A 625 18.01 -10.68 -5.75
C LEU A 625 17.99 -9.15 -5.58
N ALA A 626 18.50 -8.64 -4.45
CA ALA A 626 18.65 -7.21 -4.15
C ALA A 626 19.36 -6.43 -5.28
N ASP A 627 20.31 -7.04 -5.99
CA ASP A 627 21.10 -6.39 -7.04
C ASP A 627 20.37 -6.25 -8.38
N ILE A 628 19.23 -6.93 -8.59
CA ILE A 628 18.48 -6.92 -9.86
C ILE A 628 17.77 -5.57 -10.04
N GLN A 629 18.14 -4.79 -11.06
CA GLN A 629 17.42 -3.57 -11.42
C GLN A 629 16.50 -3.81 -12.62
N ALA A 630 15.46 -2.97 -12.77
CA ALA A 630 14.55 -2.99 -13.91
C ALA A 630 14.54 -1.62 -14.60
N LYS A 631 14.92 -1.58 -15.87
CA LYS A 631 14.98 -0.36 -16.68
C LYS A 631 13.98 -0.44 -17.81
N ILE A 632 13.10 0.55 -17.92
CA ILE A 632 12.19 0.70 -19.05
C ILE A 632 12.98 1.09 -20.31
N ILE A 633 12.75 0.38 -21.41
CA ILE A 633 13.48 0.57 -22.69
C ILE A 633 12.57 0.93 -23.87
N SER A 634 11.26 0.72 -23.76
CA SER A 634 10.22 1.17 -24.69
C SER A 634 8.91 1.43 -23.95
N ASP A 635 7.84 1.76 -24.68
CA ASP A 635 6.51 1.97 -24.10
C ASP A 635 5.87 0.69 -23.51
N ASP A 636 6.49 -0.49 -23.69
CA ASP A 636 5.97 -1.82 -23.35
C ASP A 636 7.03 -2.83 -22.86
N HIS A 637 8.33 -2.56 -23.07
CA HIS A 637 9.42 -3.46 -22.70
C HIS A 637 10.23 -2.95 -21.49
N ILE A 638 10.46 -3.85 -20.53
CA ILE A 638 11.36 -3.67 -19.38
C ILE A 638 12.57 -4.56 -19.56
N LYS A 639 13.79 -4.02 -19.42
CA LYS A 639 15.03 -4.79 -19.37
C LYS A 639 15.50 -4.95 -17.92
N LEU A 640 15.72 -6.18 -17.49
CA LEU A 640 16.40 -6.46 -16.23
C LEU A 640 17.91 -6.27 -16.38
N ILE A 641 18.53 -5.65 -15.38
CA ILE A 641 19.99 -5.48 -15.27
C ILE A 641 20.44 -6.40 -14.14
N THR A 642 21.07 -7.51 -14.51
CA THR A 642 21.53 -8.58 -13.62
C THR A 642 22.51 -9.49 -14.37
N SER A 643 23.33 -10.24 -13.62
CA SER A 643 24.12 -11.36 -14.15
C SER A 643 23.37 -12.70 -14.14
N ASP A 644 22.30 -12.83 -13.34
CA ASP A 644 21.47 -14.02 -13.26
C ASP A 644 20.48 -14.07 -14.44
N LYS A 645 20.58 -15.14 -15.25
CA LYS A 645 19.68 -15.41 -16.38
C LYS A 645 18.60 -16.44 -16.04
N ASN A 646 18.69 -17.10 -14.89
CA ASN A 646 17.77 -18.17 -14.50
C ASN A 646 16.61 -17.62 -13.66
N LEU A 647 15.90 -16.65 -14.23
CA LEU A 647 14.87 -15.88 -13.55
C LEU A 647 13.45 -16.16 -14.08
N GLN A 648 12.49 -15.96 -13.20
CA GLN A 648 11.06 -15.88 -13.48
C GLN A 648 10.51 -14.56 -12.99
N TYR A 649 9.48 -14.07 -13.67
CA TYR A 649 8.74 -12.87 -13.28
C TYR A 649 7.24 -13.13 -13.17
N SER A 650 6.57 -12.32 -12.37
CA SER A 650 5.12 -12.20 -12.31
C SER A 650 4.78 -10.72 -12.26
N PHE A 651 3.71 -10.30 -12.94
CA PHE A 651 3.24 -8.92 -12.91
C PHE A 651 1.87 -8.89 -12.22
N GLU A 652 1.70 -7.99 -11.24
CA GLU A 652 0.48 -7.86 -10.44
C GLU A 652 -0.05 -9.20 -9.88
N TYR A 653 0.89 -10.05 -9.48
CA TYR A 653 0.62 -11.39 -8.93
C TYR A 653 -0.06 -12.37 -9.92
N GLY A 654 0.02 -12.11 -11.22
CA GLY A 654 -0.36 -13.05 -12.27
C GLY A 654 0.56 -14.28 -12.35
N LYS A 655 0.31 -15.15 -13.34
CA LYS A 655 1.09 -16.39 -13.52
C LYS A 655 2.58 -16.09 -13.74
N TRP A 656 3.43 -16.86 -13.06
CA TRP A 656 4.88 -16.83 -13.25
C TRP A 656 5.25 -17.19 -14.69
N GLN A 657 6.17 -16.41 -15.26
CA GLN A 657 6.66 -16.54 -16.62
C GLN A 657 8.19 -16.49 -16.59
N ASP A 658 8.82 -17.25 -17.49
CA ASP A 658 10.27 -17.25 -17.63
C ASP A 658 10.76 -15.92 -18.21
N VAL A 659 11.81 -15.33 -17.61
CA VAL A 659 12.54 -14.23 -18.23
C VAL A 659 13.33 -14.79 -19.41
N ASN A 660 13.31 -14.10 -20.56
CA ASN A 660 14.05 -14.54 -21.75
C ASN A 660 15.57 -14.30 -21.61
N ASN A 661 16.35 -14.89 -22.51
CA ASN A 661 17.83 -14.83 -22.47
C ASN A 661 18.41 -13.42 -22.63
N ASP A 662 17.64 -12.48 -23.19
CA ASP A 662 17.99 -11.07 -23.39
C ASP A 662 17.65 -10.19 -22.18
N LEU A 663 17.03 -10.79 -21.16
CA LEU A 663 16.54 -10.17 -19.93
C LEU A 663 15.44 -9.12 -20.17
N ILE A 664 14.61 -9.33 -21.20
CA ILE A 664 13.54 -8.41 -21.59
C ILE A 664 12.17 -9.00 -21.25
N ILE A 665 11.34 -8.20 -20.58
CA ILE A 665 9.96 -8.49 -20.20
C ILE A 665 9.02 -7.61 -21.02
N ASP A 666 7.97 -8.21 -21.57
CA ASP A 666 6.96 -7.57 -22.43
C ASP A 666 5.64 -7.40 -21.65
N LEU A 667 5.15 -6.16 -21.53
CA LEU A 667 3.96 -5.77 -20.78
C LEU A 667 2.91 -5.07 -21.68
N LYS A 668 2.36 -5.81 -22.65
CA LYS A 668 1.38 -5.29 -23.64
C LYS A 668 0.17 -4.58 -23.06
N THR A 669 -0.43 -5.12 -21.99
CA THR A 669 -1.76 -4.71 -21.51
C THR A 669 -1.75 -3.93 -20.20
N GLN A 670 -0.74 -4.11 -19.34
CA GLN A 670 -0.71 -3.53 -18.00
C GLN A 670 0.64 -2.85 -17.74
N LYS A 671 0.66 -1.52 -17.91
CA LYS A 671 1.87 -0.69 -17.89
C LYS A 671 2.10 0.04 -16.57
N GLN A 672 1.52 -0.46 -15.48
CA GLN A 672 1.73 0.01 -14.11
C GLN A 672 1.34 -1.11 -13.12
N GLY A 673 2.07 -1.22 -12.02
CA GLY A 673 1.88 -2.26 -11.01
C GLY A 673 3.19 -2.86 -10.50
N LYS A 674 3.08 -3.94 -9.74
CA LYS A 674 4.19 -4.66 -9.11
C LYS A 674 4.78 -5.71 -10.04
N LEU A 675 6.05 -5.55 -10.37
CA LEU A 675 6.88 -6.56 -11.02
C LEU A 675 7.57 -7.40 -9.94
N LEU A 676 7.15 -8.66 -9.80
CA LEU A 676 7.78 -9.65 -8.95
C LEU A 676 8.84 -10.42 -9.75
N ILE A 677 10.00 -10.66 -9.17
CA ILE A 677 11.12 -11.40 -9.78
C ILE A 677 11.62 -12.43 -8.77
N LYS A 678 11.84 -13.66 -9.22
CA LYS A 678 12.50 -14.72 -8.44
C LYS A 678 13.41 -15.58 -9.31
N SER A 679 14.22 -16.42 -8.68
CA SER A 679 14.97 -17.45 -9.40
C SER A 679 14.12 -18.64 -9.75
N LYS A 680 14.50 -19.39 -10.79
CA LYS A 680 13.98 -20.75 -11.03
C LYS A 680 14.60 -21.80 -10.09
N ASN A 681 15.56 -21.41 -9.25
CA ASN A 681 16.14 -22.29 -8.25
C ASN A 681 15.14 -22.58 -7.11
N GLU A 682 14.58 -23.78 -7.06
CA GLU A 682 13.45 -24.16 -6.18
C GLU A 682 13.77 -24.23 -4.67
N LEU A 683 14.98 -23.88 -4.25
CA LEU A 683 15.49 -24.05 -2.88
C LEU A 683 15.13 -22.90 -1.95
N ILE A 684 15.03 -21.70 -2.53
CA ILE A 684 14.94 -20.42 -1.83
C ILE A 684 13.88 -19.60 -2.57
N ASP A 685 12.64 -19.59 -2.07
CA ASP A 685 11.58 -18.73 -2.60
C ASP A 685 11.75 -17.29 -2.09
N GLU A 686 12.88 -16.67 -2.42
CA GLU A 686 13.06 -15.22 -2.30
C GLU A 686 12.42 -14.55 -3.52
N ILE A 687 11.66 -13.48 -3.27
CA ILE A 687 10.99 -12.68 -4.28
C ILE A 687 11.43 -11.23 -4.10
N LYS A 688 11.93 -10.61 -5.16
CA LYS A 688 12.07 -9.15 -5.23
C LYS A 688 10.83 -8.56 -5.86
N THR A 689 10.28 -7.52 -5.24
CA THR A 689 9.21 -6.70 -5.84
C THR A 689 9.78 -5.36 -6.29
N ILE A 690 9.47 -4.94 -7.50
CA ILE A 690 9.80 -3.63 -8.06
C ILE A 690 8.49 -2.95 -8.45
N GLU A 691 8.24 -1.74 -7.97
CA GLU A 691 7.07 -0.96 -8.40
C GLU A 691 7.34 -0.31 -9.75
N ILE A 692 6.51 -0.63 -10.74
CA ILE A 692 6.52 -0.04 -12.07
C ILE A 692 5.37 0.96 -12.13
N SER A 693 5.69 2.22 -12.40
CA SER A 693 4.71 3.30 -12.51
C SER A 693 4.48 3.68 -13.98
N ARG A 694 3.50 4.54 -14.20
CA ARG A 694 3.35 5.28 -15.46
C ARG A 694 3.01 6.72 -15.16
N ALA A 695 3.73 7.65 -15.78
CA ALA A 695 3.38 9.06 -15.70
C ALA A 695 1.99 9.30 -16.31
N SER A 696 1.21 10.20 -15.73
CA SER A 696 -0.01 10.72 -16.36
C SER A 696 0.15 12.21 -16.59
N ILE A 697 -0.37 12.68 -17.72
CA ILE A 697 -0.29 14.07 -18.17
C ILE A 697 -1.67 14.70 -18.08
N ASN A 698 -1.76 15.89 -17.52
CA ASN A 698 -3.01 16.62 -17.39
C ASN A 698 -3.25 17.41 -18.69
N GLU A 699 -4.26 17.05 -19.47
CA GLU A 699 -4.57 17.70 -20.76
C GLU A 699 -4.75 19.22 -20.62
N TYR A 700 -5.32 19.69 -19.51
CA TYR A 700 -5.58 21.11 -19.25
C TYR A 700 -4.30 21.93 -18.96
N GLN A 701 -3.17 21.27 -18.70
CA GLN A 701 -1.87 21.91 -18.56
C GLN A 701 -1.33 22.38 -19.91
N LEU A 702 -1.62 21.66 -21.01
CA LEU A 702 -1.08 21.96 -22.33
C LEU A 702 -2.01 22.90 -23.10
N LYS A 703 -1.48 23.99 -23.63
CA LYS A 703 -2.25 24.95 -24.42
C LYS A 703 -1.49 25.42 -25.66
N ALA A 704 -2.22 25.64 -26.74
CA ALA A 704 -1.71 26.34 -27.92
C ALA A 704 -1.85 27.86 -27.71
N PHE A 705 -0.79 28.62 -27.95
CA PHE A 705 -0.78 30.08 -27.88
C PHE A 705 0.25 30.64 -28.87
N ASN A 706 -0.18 31.51 -29.81
CA ASN A 706 0.67 32.18 -30.80
C ASN A 706 1.73 31.27 -31.47
N ASN A 707 1.28 30.20 -32.14
CA ASN A 707 2.12 29.19 -32.82
C ASN A 707 3.13 28.46 -31.90
N ALA A 708 2.83 28.38 -30.60
CA ALA A 708 3.61 27.66 -29.62
C ALA A 708 2.74 26.75 -28.75
N ILE A 709 3.34 25.69 -28.21
CA ILE A 709 2.76 24.90 -27.11
C ILE A 709 3.38 25.38 -25.80
N VAL A 710 2.52 25.70 -24.84
CA VAL A 710 2.89 26.15 -23.50
C VAL A 710 2.33 25.17 -22.47
N GLY A 711 2.92 25.14 -21.27
CA GLY A 711 2.61 24.15 -20.23
C GLY A 711 3.59 22.99 -20.15
N VAL A 712 4.56 22.94 -21.06
CA VAL A 712 5.58 21.88 -21.12
C VAL A 712 6.78 22.19 -20.22
N ASN A 713 7.57 21.16 -19.91
CA ASN A 713 8.86 21.28 -19.22
C ASN A 713 9.88 20.28 -19.80
N ASP A 714 11.11 20.32 -19.29
CA ASP A 714 12.23 19.47 -19.72
C ASP A 714 12.05 17.97 -19.46
N SER A 715 11.06 17.56 -18.66
CA SER A 715 10.66 16.17 -18.48
C SER A 715 9.68 15.64 -19.55
N MET A 716 9.25 16.51 -20.49
CA MET A 716 8.34 16.15 -21.59
C MET A 716 9.05 16.01 -22.94
N GLU A 717 8.41 15.27 -23.85
CA GLU A 717 8.79 15.15 -25.25
C GLU A 717 7.57 15.37 -26.15
N TYR A 718 7.82 15.79 -27.39
CA TYR A 718 6.78 16.09 -28.36
C TYR A 718 7.15 15.61 -29.76
N ARG A 719 6.16 15.45 -30.64
CA ARG A 719 6.37 15.19 -32.07
C ARG A 719 5.22 15.74 -32.89
N LYS A 720 5.44 15.97 -34.19
CA LYS A 720 4.33 16.23 -35.12
C LYS A 720 3.56 14.94 -35.34
N GLN A 721 2.23 15.00 -35.36
CA GLN A 721 1.40 13.80 -35.58
C GLN A 721 1.82 13.10 -36.89
N GLY A 722 1.98 11.77 -36.83
CA GLY A 722 2.50 10.95 -37.94
C GLY A 722 4.03 10.85 -38.03
N SER A 723 4.79 11.56 -37.19
CA SER A 723 6.22 11.30 -36.98
C SER A 723 6.43 10.11 -36.04
N GLU A 724 7.44 9.29 -36.29
CA GLU A 724 7.83 8.24 -35.34
C GLU A 724 8.68 8.81 -34.19
N GLN A 725 9.63 9.70 -34.51
CA GLN A 725 10.61 10.21 -33.55
C GLN A 725 10.01 11.26 -32.61
N TRP A 726 10.33 11.12 -31.32
CA TRP A 726 10.05 12.07 -30.25
C TRP A 726 11.21 13.04 -30.07
N ILE A 727 10.88 14.33 -29.91
CA ILE A 727 11.82 15.43 -29.68
C ILE A 727 11.72 15.81 -28.20
N SER A 728 12.85 15.75 -27.48
CA SER A 728 12.90 16.24 -26.10
C SER A 728 12.57 17.72 -26.02
N VAL A 729 11.70 18.10 -25.09
CA VAL A 729 11.54 19.49 -24.67
C VAL A 729 12.76 19.87 -23.82
N ASN A 730 13.25 21.09 -24.02
CA ASN A 730 14.45 21.66 -23.41
C ASN A 730 14.28 23.14 -22.96
N LYS A 731 13.07 23.68 -23.08
CA LYS A 731 12.59 24.98 -22.56
C LYS A 731 11.16 24.80 -22.04
N ASN A 732 10.60 25.73 -21.28
CA ASN A 732 9.22 25.62 -20.77
C ASN A 732 8.11 25.87 -21.83
N LYS A 733 8.48 25.96 -23.11
CA LYS A 733 7.61 26.19 -24.27
C LYS A 733 8.22 25.52 -25.50
N ILE A 734 7.38 25.14 -26.46
CA ILE A 734 7.80 24.73 -27.80
C ILE A 734 7.31 25.81 -28.77
N THR A 735 8.21 26.57 -29.39
CA THR A 735 7.90 27.70 -30.27
C THR A 735 8.12 27.35 -31.75
N ASN A 736 7.77 28.28 -32.65
CA ASN A 736 7.98 28.16 -34.10
C ASN A 736 7.29 26.94 -34.73
N LEU A 737 6.11 26.57 -34.22
CA LEU A 737 5.35 25.44 -34.74
C LEU A 737 4.57 25.83 -36.00
N ASN A 738 4.35 24.83 -36.86
CA ASN A 738 3.57 25.03 -38.08
C ASN A 738 2.08 25.25 -37.74
N LYS A 739 1.45 26.25 -38.35
CA LYS A 739 0.00 26.42 -38.32
C LYS A 739 -0.73 25.24 -38.97
N ASN A 740 -1.99 25.05 -38.61
CA ASN A 740 -2.84 23.95 -39.06
C ASN A 740 -2.17 22.57 -38.91
N SER A 741 -1.42 22.37 -37.82
CA SER A 741 -0.71 21.12 -37.53
C SER A 741 -1.02 20.63 -36.12
N ILE A 742 -1.18 19.31 -35.99
CA ILE A 742 -1.36 18.62 -34.71
C ILE A 742 0.00 18.10 -34.23
N TYR A 743 0.29 18.32 -32.96
CA TYR A 743 1.47 17.81 -32.27
C TYR A 743 1.04 16.95 -31.09
N GLU A 744 1.74 15.86 -30.86
CA GLU A 744 1.54 14.97 -29.72
C GLU A 744 2.59 15.30 -28.66
N VAL A 745 2.19 15.36 -27.38
CA VAL A 745 3.07 15.70 -26.24
C VAL A 745 2.86 14.69 -25.11
N ARG A 746 3.95 14.21 -24.49
CA ARG A 746 3.90 13.27 -23.35
C ARG A 746 5.05 13.51 -22.36
N TYR A 747 4.93 12.97 -21.15
CA TYR A 747 6.08 12.82 -20.25
C TYR A 747 7.00 11.70 -20.76
N LYS A 748 8.32 11.96 -20.70
CA LYS A 748 9.36 10.97 -21.02
C LYS A 748 9.29 9.78 -20.05
N ALA A 749 9.70 8.61 -20.52
CA ALA A 749 9.95 7.47 -19.63
C ALA A 749 11.08 7.80 -18.62
N LYS A 750 10.94 7.28 -17.40
CA LYS A 750 11.95 7.29 -16.32
C LYS A 750 12.33 5.84 -16.00
N GLU A 751 13.35 5.63 -15.17
CA GLU A 751 13.91 4.31 -14.87
C GLU A 751 12.85 3.24 -14.52
N HIS A 752 11.91 3.60 -13.63
CA HIS A 752 10.77 2.76 -13.21
C HIS A 752 9.40 3.42 -13.53
N SER A 753 9.34 4.29 -14.55
CA SER A 753 8.08 4.91 -15.00
C SER A 753 7.94 4.90 -16.52
N PHE A 754 6.91 4.25 -17.05
CA PHE A 754 6.63 4.30 -18.49
C PHE A 754 6.28 5.74 -18.91
N ALA A 755 6.57 6.07 -20.17
CA ALA A 755 6.12 7.32 -20.77
C ALA A 755 4.59 7.45 -20.63
N SER A 756 4.10 8.68 -20.43
CA SER A 756 2.66 8.90 -20.34
C SER A 756 1.96 8.57 -21.65
N GLU A 757 0.64 8.44 -21.61
CA GLU A 757 -0.14 8.65 -22.84
C GLU A 757 0.15 10.04 -23.40
N SER A 758 0.05 10.18 -24.72
CA SER A 758 0.28 11.45 -25.41
C SER A 758 -1.00 12.23 -25.65
N VAL A 759 -0.94 13.54 -25.41
CA VAL A 759 -2.04 14.47 -25.65
C VAL A 759 -1.82 15.17 -27.00
N SER A 760 -2.86 15.25 -27.82
CA SER A 760 -2.84 16.00 -29.07
C SER A 760 -3.14 17.48 -28.83
N VAL A 761 -2.25 18.36 -29.28
CA VAL A 761 -2.40 19.82 -29.25
C VAL A 761 -2.48 20.34 -30.69
N ASN A 762 -3.54 21.06 -31.02
CA ASN A 762 -3.76 21.64 -32.34
C ASN A 762 -3.22 23.08 -32.39
N ILE A 763 -2.39 23.39 -33.39
CA ILE A 763 -1.88 24.75 -33.64
C ILE A 763 -2.72 25.40 -34.73
N ALA A 764 -3.56 26.36 -34.34
CA ALA A 764 -4.41 27.17 -35.22
C ALA A 764 -3.62 28.19 -36.05
#